data_AF-A0A848EWR8-F1
#
_entry.id   AF-A0A848EWR8-F1
#
_cell.length_a   1.000
_cell.length_b   1.000
_cell.length_c   1.000
_cell.angle_alpha   90.00
_cell.angle_beta   90.00
_cell.angle_gamma   90.00
#
_symmetry.space_group_name_H-M   'P 1'
#
loop_
_entity.id
_entity.type
_entity.pdbx_description
1 polymer ?
#
loop_
_entity_poly.entity_id
_entity_poly.type
_entity_poly.pdbx_seq_one_letter_code
_entity_poly.pdbx_strand_id
1 'polypeptide(L)'
;MSDRMTSIPFGKLMNWVLTEAPTGTIFGVHHHVQADPERTYHIFDRPLEMPFGPAAGPHTQLAQNIAAGYVAGARFFELKTVQKIDGEDLPVPKPCIKADDECYNVEWSTELTVPKALEEYIKAWFLVHVMAVEYGLGSPDGMQFNMSVGYDLAGIQTAKIDSFIENLKDASHTAAFADCKAWLLAHLDRFQKLRREDVEAIPAAICNSVTVSTMHGCPPDEIERIARYLLKEKHLNTFVKCNPTLLGYDFVRHCMDDLGYGHMVFDDSHFKADLQYEDAVPMLKRLQEAGRAEDLVFGVKLTNTFPVDITRHELPGTEMYMSGKPLFFLAMNVAKKLSEAFGGTLPISYSGGADAHNIGDIVQTGIWPVTVATTLLKPGGYERFAQLAQCFEGKMGQSFTRVNVDALNALLTKAKGDAHYTRLDPKTQQRKNDRALPMMDCFMAPCSQTCPIHQDIPAYMDLVAAGKYDQALQIILEKNPLPFTTGTVCYHTCMNSCTRNFCDDPVEIRRNKLIAAEKGYADVMTALQAAPSNGKKAAVIGAGPAGLSAAYFLARGGFDVTVFDKNDEPGGLVRTFLCEKKGQISPEAIDRDVALIEKMGVHLVVGKAIASLDELQGYDVILAACGVKGKIGDTPASAIDGLTIIGDGHYGKTTSVVECIADGQKAAEAILGQLTSVDTLIPADVNDVYSRRGLLEAAPETGCDGRCLHCDSVCEACVEVCPNRANVAIAVPVHMQAQILHVDYMCNECGNCRTFCPWGGAPYKDKFTLFANEEDLEHSDNQGFVVIDKVSGFCKVRLDGEIRSTTLGTADEAIPEDIRTFMETVCRDYGYLLIE
;
A
#
# COMPACT_ATOMS: atom_id res chain seq x y z
N MET A 1 -0.39 24.83 2.01
CA MET A 1 0.78 23.93 1.95
C MET A 1 1.63 24.40 0.80
N SER A 2 2.94 24.24 0.89
CA SER A 2 3.86 24.89 -0.05
C SER A 2 3.78 24.31 -1.48
N ASP A 3 3.34 23.05 -1.64
CA ASP A 3 3.43 22.26 -2.89
C ASP A 3 4.82 22.37 -3.55
N ARG A 4 5.87 22.49 -2.70
CA ARG A 4 7.26 22.74 -3.12
C ARG A 4 8.17 21.70 -2.50
N MET A 5 8.75 20.86 -3.36
CA MET A 5 9.82 19.96 -2.95
C MET A 5 11.13 20.73 -2.78
N THR A 6 11.70 20.61 -1.57
CA THR A 6 12.99 21.18 -1.20
C THR A 6 14.03 20.08 -1.07
N SER A 7 15.13 20.27 -1.80
CA SER A 7 16.30 19.39 -1.76
C SER A 7 16.95 19.36 -0.38
N ILE A 8 17.22 18.17 0.13
CA ILE A 8 17.94 18.00 1.40
C ILE A 8 19.45 18.10 1.15
N PRO A 9 20.22 18.84 1.97
CA PRO A 9 21.68 18.85 1.87
C PRO A 9 22.30 17.46 2.06
N PHE A 10 23.38 17.16 1.33
CA PHE A 10 24.02 15.83 1.37
C PHE A 10 24.41 15.39 2.79
N GLY A 11 24.98 16.28 3.59
CA GLY A 11 25.35 15.97 4.97
C GLY A 11 24.15 15.59 5.86
N LYS A 12 22.96 16.15 5.60
CA LYS A 12 21.72 15.79 6.31
C LYS A 12 21.21 14.42 5.86
N LEU A 13 21.27 14.11 4.57
CA LEU A 13 20.98 12.77 4.05
C LEU A 13 21.93 11.71 4.66
N MET A 14 23.22 12.02 4.77
CA MET A 14 24.17 11.12 5.44
C MET A 14 23.90 10.99 6.94
N ASN A 15 23.52 12.08 7.61
CA ASN A 15 23.12 12.01 9.03
C ASN A 15 21.88 11.13 9.21
N TRP A 16 20.92 11.19 8.29
CA TRP A 16 19.77 10.30 8.30
C TRP A 16 20.22 8.83 8.22
N VAL A 17 21.03 8.48 7.22
CA VAL A 17 21.59 7.13 7.05
C VAL A 17 22.33 6.66 8.30
N LEU A 18 23.26 7.47 8.82
CA LEU A 18 24.09 7.11 9.98
C LEU A 18 23.30 7.00 11.29
N THR A 19 22.14 7.66 11.39
CA THR A 19 21.28 7.60 12.57
C THR A 19 20.37 6.37 12.54
N GLU A 20 19.80 6.02 11.39
CA GLU A 20 18.88 4.87 11.26
C GLU A 20 19.61 3.53 11.10
N ALA A 21 20.77 3.48 10.44
CA ALA A 21 21.44 2.20 10.16
C ALA A 21 21.68 1.33 11.41
N PRO A 22 22.07 1.87 12.59
CA PRO A 22 22.20 1.10 13.82
C PRO A 22 20.90 0.47 14.32
N THR A 23 19.73 1.01 13.94
CA THR A 23 18.41 0.46 14.29
C THR A 23 17.93 -0.61 13.31
N GLY A 24 18.73 -0.95 12.30
CA GLY A 24 18.40 -1.96 11.29
C GLY A 24 17.58 -1.41 10.12
N THR A 25 17.44 -0.09 9.98
CA THR A 25 16.73 0.54 8.87
C THR A 25 17.61 1.59 8.18
N ILE A 26 17.38 1.84 6.89
CA ILE A 26 18.01 2.96 6.19
C ILE A 26 16.94 3.63 5.34
N PHE A 27 16.68 4.91 5.60
CA PHE A 27 15.51 5.60 5.07
C PHE A 27 14.26 4.73 5.31
N GLY A 28 14.04 4.27 6.54
CA GLY A 28 12.90 3.43 6.92
C GLY A 28 12.68 2.15 6.11
N VAL A 29 13.67 1.66 5.36
CA VAL A 29 13.63 0.35 4.70
C VAL A 29 14.13 -0.71 5.66
N HIS A 30 13.34 -1.75 5.90
CA HIS A 30 13.62 -2.85 6.81
C HIS A 30 14.31 -4.04 6.11
N HIS A 31 13.94 -4.36 4.86
CA HIS A 31 14.54 -5.47 4.13
C HIS A 31 15.74 -4.99 3.30
N HIS A 32 16.94 -5.12 3.86
CA HIS A 32 18.17 -4.78 3.15
C HIS A 32 18.60 -5.94 2.26
N VAL A 33 18.78 -5.66 0.96
CA VAL A 33 19.22 -6.66 0.00
C VAL A 33 20.69 -6.51 -0.29
N GLN A 34 21.44 -7.57 0.03
CA GLN A 34 22.81 -7.73 -0.44
C GLN A 34 22.80 -8.39 -1.82
N ALA A 35 23.44 -7.74 -2.79
CA ALA A 35 23.61 -8.31 -4.12
C ALA A 35 24.57 -9.51 -4.10
N ASP A 36 24.27 -10.47 -4.98
CA ASP A 36 25.12 -11.63 -5.23
C ASP A 36 26.26 -11.22 -6.19
N PRO A 37 27.53 -11.20 -5.75
CA PRO A 37 28.64 -10.75 -6.57
C PRO A 37 28.91 -11.66 -7.78
N GLU A 38 28.42 -12.91 -7.77
CA GLU A 38 28.55 -13.82 -8.91
C GLU A 38 27.46 -13.55 -9.97
N ARG A 39 26.43 -12.77 -9.64
CA ARG A 39 25.33 -12.41 -10.54
C ARG A 39 25.57 -11.04 -11.15
N THR A 40 26.19 -11.03 -12.33
CA THR A 40 26.42 -9.78 -13.07
C THR A 40 25.79 -9.82 -14.46
N TYR A 41 24.82 -8.93 -14.69
CA TYR A 41 24.35 -8.55 -16.01
C TYR A 41 25.30 -7.49 -16.60
N HIS A 42 25.34 -7.34 -17.92
CA HIS A 42 26.12 -6.29 -18.57
C HIS A 42 25.24 -5.47 -19.50
N ILE A 43 25.17 -4.17 -19.26
CA ILE A 43 24.42 -3.21 -20.08
C ILE A 43 25.24 -1.94 -20.23
N PHE A 44 25.28 -1.38 -21.45
CA PHE A 44 26.02 -0.14 -21.73
C PHE A 44 27.50 -0.23 -21.34
N ASP A 45 28.12 -1.39 -21.55
CA ASP A 45 29.50 -1.72 -21.20
C ASP A 45 29.82 -1.62 -19.70
N ARG A 46 28.80 -1.65 -18.85
CA ARG A 46 28.95 -1.60 -17.40
C ARG A 46 28.21 -2.77 -16.71
N PRO A 47 28.69 -3.22 -15.55
CA PRO A 47 28.04 -4.29 -14.80
C PRO A 47 26.73 -3.80 -14.15
N LEU A 48 25.83 -4.74 -13.91
CA LEU A 48 24.54 -4.52 -13.26
C LEU A 48 24.18 -5.77 -12.44
N GLU A 49 24.04 -5.63 -11.12
CA GLU A 49 23.86 -6.79 -10.23
C GLU A 49 22.42 -7.34 -10.22
N MET A 50 21.44 -6.50 -10.56
CA MET A 50 20.02 -6.87 -10.65
C MET A 50 19.40 -6.25 -11.92
N PRO A 51 18.55 -6.99 -12.66
CA PRO A 51 18.01 -6.52 -13.93
C PRO A 51 16.82 -5.55 -13.76
N PHE A 52 16.67 -4.94 -12.57
CA PHE A 52 15.50 -4.13 -12.25
C PHE A 52 15.80 -2.91 -11.36
N GLY A 53 14.81 -2.02 -11.30
CA GLY A 53 14.74 -0.93 -10.33
C GLY A 53 13.54 -0.02 -10.58
N PRO A 54 13.54 1.21 -10.06
CA PRO A 54 12.41 2.12 -10.23
C PRO A 54 12.38 2.76 -11.63
N ALA A 55 11.17 3.00 -12.14
CA ALA A 55 10.96 3.67 -13.43
C ALA A 55 11.11 5.19 -13.31
N ALA A 56 11.23 5.91 -14.44
CA ALA A 56 11.11 7.36 -14.47
C ALA A 56 9.72 7.78 -13.96
N GLY A 57 9.66 8.13 -12.68
CA GLY A 57 8.43 8.27 -11.92
C GLY A 57 8.71 8.92 -10.58
N PRO A 58 7.70 9.00 -9.69
CA PRO A 58 7.83 9.80 -8.48
C PRO A 58 8.93 9.28 -7.54
N HIS A 59 9.23 7.98 -7.56
CA HIS A 59 10.30 7.33 -6.76
C HIS A 59 11.74 7.65 -7.21
N THR A 60 11.95 8.35 -8.33
CA THR A 60 13.29 8.70 -8.84
C THR A 60 13.52 10.20 -8.94
N GLN A 61 12.79 11.00 -8.14
CA GLN A 61 12.95 12.46 -8.08
C GLN A 61 13.98 12.91 -7.04
N LEU A 62 14.04 12.25 -5.89
CA LEU A 62 14.81 12.69 -4.72
C LEU A 62 15.92 11.68 -4.37
N ALA A 63 17.02 12.16 -3.79
CA ALA A 63 18.19 11.35 -3.50
C ALA A 63 17.90 10.21 -2.50
N GLN A 64 17.16 10.51 -1.42
CA GLN A 64 16.76 9.51 -0.41
C GLN A 64 15.89 8.40 -0.99
N ASN A 65 15.12 8.69 -2.04
CA ASN A 65 14.23 7.73 -2.68
C ASN A 65 14.99 6.74 -3.56
N ILE A 66 15.99 7.22 -4.30
CA ILE A 66 16.93 6.37 -5.05
C ILE A 66 17.75 5.52 -4.07
N ALA A 67 18.26 6.12 -2.99
CA ALA A 67 19.00 5.41 -1.96
C ALA A 67 18.16 4.31 -1.28
N ALA A 68 16.91 4.60 -0.90
CA ALA A 68 15.98 3.60 -0.37
C ALA A 68 15.74 2.44 -1.36
N GLY A 69 15.57 2.75 -2.64
CA GLY A 69 15.49 1.74 -3.70
C GLY A 69 16.73 0.84 -3.76
N TYR A 70 17.93 1.41 -3.66
CA TYR A 70 19.17 0.66 -3.65
C TYR A 70 19.29 -0.28 -2.44
N VAL A 71 18.96 0.22 -1.25
CA VAL A 71 18.93 -0.56 0.00
C VAL A 71 18.00 -1.76 -0.14
N ALA A 72 16.82 -1.56 -0.74
CA ALA A 72 15.83 -2.59 -0.93
C ALA A 72 16.15 -3.55 -2.11
N GLY A 73 17.20 -3.31 -2.91
CA GLY A 73 17.69 -4.23 -3.94
C GLY A 73 17.64 -3.73 -5.39
N ALA A 74 17.19 -2.50 -5.66
CA ALA A 74 17.22 -1.94 -7.01
C ALA A 74 18.66 -1.66 -7.49
N ARG A 75 18.93 -1.91 -8.78
CA ARG A 75 20.24 -1.63 -9.40
C ARG A 75 20.14 -0.85 -10.71
N PHE A 76 18.99 -0.80 -11.36
CA PHE A 76 18.77 0.02 -12.55
C PHE A 76 17.79 1.16 -12.24
N PHE A 77 18.27 2.40 -12.21
CA PHE A 77 17.46 3.56 -11.88
C PHE A 77 17.18 4.40 -13.12
N GLU A 78 15.93 4.44 -13.53
CA GLU A 78 15.50 5.36 -14.57
C GLU A 78 15.07 6.69 -13.94
N LEU A 79 15.87 7.73 -14.18
CA LEU A 79 15.73 9.02 -13.51
C LEU A 79 14.52 9.79 -14.05
N LYS A 80 13.84 10.56 -13.19
CA LYS A 80 12.66 11.33 -13.60
C LYS A 80 13.02 12.30 -14.72
N THR A 81 12.17 12.33 -15.74
CA THR A 81 12.37 13.10 -16.97
C THR A 81 12.53 14.59 -16.69
N VAL A 82 13.57 15.20 -17.26
CA VAL A 82 13.77 16.65 -17.32
C VAL A 82 13.31 17.22 -18.66
N GLN A 83 12.81 18.46 -18.66
CA GLN A 83 12.35 19.15 -19.86
C GLN A 83 12.48 20.68 -19.73
N LYS A 84 12.08 21.40 -20.78
CA LYS A 84 12.17 22.87 -20.83
C LYS A 84 11.34 23.57 -19.74
N ILE A 85 10.17 23.03 -19.39
CA ILE A 85 9.27 23.57 -18.35
C ILE A 85 9.45 22.72 -17.08
N ASP A 86 9.89 23.33 -15.99
CA ASP A 86 10.31 22.69 -14.75
C ASP A 86 10.00 23.55 -13.53
N GLY A 87 10.06 22.95 -12.32
CA GLY A 87 9.82 23.69 -11.08
C GLY A 87 8.42 24.32 -11.02
N GLU A 88 8.36 25.57 -10.55
CA GLU A 88 7.12 26.34 -10.38
C GLU A 88 6.42 26.67 -11.72
N ASP A 89 7.15 26.60 -12.84
CA ASP A 89 6.58 26.83 -14.17
C ASP A 89 5.84 25.58 -14.71
N LEU A 90 5.92 24.43 -14.03
CA LEU A 90 5.24 23.19 -14.41
C LEU A 90 3.97 22.99 -13.58
N PRO A 91 2.78 23.39 -14.08
CA PRO A 91 1.53 23.18 -13.35
C PRO A 91 1.16 21.70 -13.32
N VAL A 92 1.14 21.09 -12.13
CA VAL A 92 0.66 19.71 -11.93
C VAL A 92 -0.63 19.76 -11.12
N PRO A 93 -1.78 19.33 -11.69
CA PRO A 93 -3.03 19.28 -10.93
C PRO A 93 -2.94 18.30 -9.76
N LYS A 94 -3.34 18.73 -8.56
CA LYS A 94 -3.27 17.94 -7.33
C LYS A 94 -4.68 17.57 -6.79
N PRO A 95 -4.88 16.37 -6.21
CA PRO A 95 -3.93 15.27 -6.16
C PRO A 95 -3.63 14.71 -7.56
N CYS A 96 -2.39 14.25 -7.78
CA CYS A 96 -1.94 13.82 -9.11
C CYS A 96 -1.83 12.31 -9.30
N ILE A 97 -2.00 11.49 -8.24
CA ILE A 97 -1.83 10.02 -8.29
C ILE A 97 -2.99 9.31 -7.56
N LYS A 98 -3.52 8.25 -8.18
CA LYS A 98 -4.47 7.31 -7.58
C LYS A 98 -4.10 5.87 -7.97
N ALA A 99 -3.72 5.03 -7.00
CA ALA A 99 -3.14 3.70 -7.26
C ALA A 99 -3.88 2.52 -6.54
N ASP A 100 -5.18 2.66 -6.26
CA ASP A 100 -5.97 1.67 -5.51
C ASP A 100 -6.22 0.34 -6.25
N ASP A 101 -6.29 0.34 -7.57
CA ASP A 101 -6.38 -0.88 -8.37
C ASP A 101 -5.46 -0.80 -9.59
N GLU A 102 -5.97 -0.15 -10.64
CA GLU A 102 -5.14 0.50 -11.65
C GLU A 102 -4.39 1.66 -11.00
N CYS A 103 -3.39 2.17 -11.70
CA CYS A 103 -2.74 3.41 -11.29
C CYS A 103 -2.98 4.48 -12.34
N TYR A 104 -3.57 5.59 -11.90
CA TYR A 104 -3.79 6.78 -12.71
C TYR A 104 -2.89 7.91 -12.22
N ASN A 105 -2.35 8.67 -13.17
CA ASN A 105 -1.62 9.90 -12.88
C ASN A 105 -1.97 11.03 -13.86
N VAL A 106 -1.81 12.27 -13.39
CA VAL A 106 -1.85 13.50 -14.22
C VAL A 106 -0.52 14.28 -14.17
N GLU A 107 0.50 13.72 -13.52
CA GLU A 107 1.88 14.23 -13.52
C GLU A 107 2.74 13.63 -14.65
N TRP A 108 3.76 14.35 -15.13
CA TRP A 108 4.58 13.90 -16.29
C TRP A 108 6.10 13.98 -16.03
N SER A 109 6.61 15.16 -15.67
CA SER A 109 8.05 15.44 -15.51
C SER A 109 8.45 15.65 -14.06
N THR A 110 9.74 15.82 -13.79
CA THR A 110 10.20 16.23 -12.46
C THR A 110 9.61 17.57 -12.08
N GLU A 111 9.12 17.67 -10.85
CA GLU A 111 8.64 18.94 -10.29
C GLU A 111 9.79 19.76 -9.68
N LEU A 112 11.02 19.22 -9.67
CA LEU A 112 12.22 19.98 -9.38
C LEU A 112 12.64 20.80 -10.61
N THR A 113 13.33 21.91 -10.38
CA THR A 113 14.09 22.56 -11.46
C THR A 113 15.20 21.62 -11.95
N VAL A 114 15.58 21.70 -13.24
CA VAL A 114 16.62 20.87 -13.84
C VAL A 114 17.96 20.89 -13.06
N PRO A 115 18.48 22.03 -12.57
CA PRO A 115 19.68 22.04 -11.74
C PRO A 115 19.52 21.27 -10.42
N LYS A 116 18.39 21.45 -9.72
CA LYS A 116 18.10 20.69 -8.50
C LYS A 116 17.98 19.18 -8.76
N ALA A 117 17.37 18.78 -9.88
CA ALA A 117 17.32 17.36 -10.26
C ALA A 117 18.72 16.78 -10.46
N LEU A 118 19.63 17.51 -11.14
CA LEU A 118 21.03 17.12 -11.27
C LEU A 118 21.71 16.94 -9.90
N GLU A 119 21.51 17.88 -8.98
CA GLU A 119 22.06 17.80 -7.62
C GLU A 119 21.54 16.57 -6.87
N GLU A 120 20.25 16.27 -6.93
CA GLU A 120 19.67 15.07 -6.30
C GLU A 120 20.27 13.78 -6.85
N TYR A 121 20.49 13.71 -8.17
CA TYR A 121 21.11 12.53 -8.79
C TYR A 121 22.58 12.37 -8.39
N ILE A 122 23.34 13.46 -8.28
CA ILE A 122 24.72 13.43 -7.78
C ILE A 122 24.74 12.98 -6.30
N LYS A 123 23.88 13.53 -5.45
CA LYS A 123 23.77 13.10 -4.04
C LYS A 123 23.43 11.61 -3.94
N ALA A 124 22.47 11.14 -4.73
CA ALA A 124 22.09 9.74 -4.78
C ALA A 124 23.26 8.83 -5.19
N TRP A 125 24.06 9.26 -6.17
CA TRP A 125 25.26 8.55 -6.60
C TRP A 125 26.22 8.32 -5.43
N PHE A 126 26.55 9.37 -4.68
CA PHE A 126 27.41 9.26 -3.49
C PHE A 126 26.79 8.40 -2.38
N LEU A 127 25.49 8.55 -2.09
CA LEU A 127 24.80 7.73 -1.10
C LEU A 127 24.94 6.24 -1.42
N VAL A 128 24.70 5.86 -2.67
CA VAL A 128 24.78 4.46 -3.10
C VAL A 128 26.20 3.91 -2.98
N HIS A 129 27.22 4.66 -3.39
CA HIS A 129 28.62 4.22 -3.28
C HIS A 129 29.04 4.04 -1.81
N VAL A 130 28.62 4.96 -0.94
CA VAL A 130 28.88 4.86 0.50
C VAL A 130 28.19 3.63 1.07
N MET A 131 26.92 3.39 0.74
CA MET A 131 26.18 2.24 1.26
C MET A 131 26.69 0.89 0.73
N ALA A 132 27.19 0.85 -0.50
CA ALA A 132 27.84 -0.32 -1.09
C ALA A 132 29.03 -0.78 -0.22
N VAL A 133 29.89 0.17 0.18
CA VAL A 133 31.09 -0.10 0.98
C VAL A 133 30.77 -0.27 2.47
N GLU A 134 30.07 0.70 3.07
CA GLU A 134 29.83 0.76 4.51
C GLU A 134 28.96 -0.42 4.99
N TYR A 135 27.90 -0.70 4.25
CA TYR A 135 26.91 -1.71 4.63
C TYR A 135 27.02 -3.01 3.81
N GLY A 136 27.90 -3.07 2.80
CA GLY A 136 28.15 -4.29 2.03
C GLY A 136 26.97 -4.71 1.17
N LEU A 137 26.16 -3.76 0.69
CA LEU A 137 24.92 -4.05 -0.05
C LEU A 137 25.18 -4.50 -1.50
N GLY A 138 26.37 -4.27 -2.04
CA GLY A 138 26.76 -4.67 -3.39
C GLY A 138 28.09 -4.05 -3.79
N SER A 139 28.45 -4.20 -5.07
CA SER A 139 29.59 -3.55 -5.69
C SER A 139 29.30 -2.06 -5.92
N PRO A 140 30.29 -1.15 -5.70
CA PRO A 140 30.16 0.26 -6.06
C PRO A 140 29.79 0.49 -7.54
N ASP A 141 30.29 -0.37 -8.44
CA ASP A 141 30.03 -0.29 -9.87
C ASP A 141 28.81 -1.12 -10.32
N GLY A 142 28.15 -1.82 -9.39
CA GLY A 142 27.11 -2.81 -9.67
C GLY A 142 25.73 -2.27 -10.06
N MET A 143 25.60 -0.96 -10.27
CA MET A 143 24.34 -0.28 -10.53
C MET A 143 24.46 0.71 -11.69
N GLN A 144 23.35 1.01 -12.36
CA GLN A 144 23.29 1.97 -13.46
C GLN A 144 22.20 3.00 -13.29
N PHE A 145 22.56 4.25 -13.56
CA PHE A 145 21.60 5.32 -13.86
C PHE A 145 21.32 5.35 -15.36
N ASN A 146 20.07 5.63 -15.69
CA ASN A 146 19.61 5.92 -17.04
C ASN A 146 18.82 7.23 -17.00
N MET A 147 19.38 8.29 -17.56
CA MET A 147 18.74 9.60 -17.53
C MET A 147 17.50 9.63 -18.44
N SER A 148 16.56 10.53 -18.20
CA SER A 148 15.46 10.74 -19.14
C SER A 148 15.30 12.21 -19.52
N VAL A 149 15.19 12.43 -20.83
CA VAL A 149 14.95 13.75 -21.45
C VAL A 149 13.81 13.61 -22.46
N GLY A 150 13.10 14.69 -22.75
CA GLY A 150 11.98 14.64 -23.69
C GLY A 150 11.60 15.99 -24.28
N TYR A 151 10.39 16.04 -24.85
CA TYR A 151 9.76 17.19 -25.51
C TYR A 151 10.04 17.29 -27.02
N ASP A 152 11.08 18.02 -27.42
CA ASP A 152 11.52 18.17 -28.81
C ASP A 152 13.04 18.37 -28.85
N LEU A 153 13.66 18.22 -30.04
CA LEU A 153 15.10 18.37 -30.20
C LEU A 153 15.57 19.78 -29.80
N ALA A 154 14.79 20.81 -30.16
CA ALA A 154 15.11 22.19 -29.84
C ALA A 154 15.20 22.42 -28.32
N GLY A 155 14.30 21.81 -27.55
CA GLY A 155 14.27 21.80 -26.09
C GLY A 155 15.47 21.07 -25.50
N ILE A 156 15.81 19.89 -26.04
CA ILE A 156 16.98 19.11 -25.61
C ILE A 156 18.29 19.88 -25.87
N GLN A 157 18.36 20.64 -26.96
CA GLN A 157 19.52 21.46 -27.31
C GLN A 157 19.61 22.79 -26.54
N THR A 158 18.63 23.10 -25.68
CA THR A 158 18.76 24.29 -24.82
C THR A 158 19.92 24.12 -23.85
N ALA A 159 20.63 25.21 -23.55
CA ALA A 159 21.75 25.19 -22.60
C ALA A 159 21.39 24.56 -21.24
N LYS A 160 20.12 24.67 -20.81
CA LYS A 160 19.62 24.08 -19.56
C LYS A 160 19.66 22.54 -19.61
N ILE A 161 19.10 21.93 -20.65
CA ILE A 161 19.06 20.46 -20.79
C ILE A 161 20.40 19.90 -21.24
N ASP A 162 21.09 20.61 -22.12
CA ASP A 162 22.45 20.26 -22.56
C ASP A 162 23.42 20.18 -21.37
N SER A 163 23.41 21.19 -20.50
CA SER A 163 24.20 21.22 -19.27
C SER A 163 23.85 20.08 -18.33
N PHE A 164 22.56 19.72 -18.20
CA PHE A 164 22.15 18.55 -17.42
C PHE A 164 22.75 17.25 -17.98
N ILE A 165 22.66 17.04 -19.30
CA ILE A 165 23.20 15.85 -19.97
C ILE A 165 24.71 15.74 -19.76
N GLU A 166 25.46 16.81 -20.05
CA GLU A 166 26.91 16.79 -19.94
C GLU A 166 27.40 16.63 -18.49
N ASN A 167 26.78 17.33 -17.54
CA ASN A 167 27.17 17.23 -16.14
C ASN A 167 26.76 15.90 -15.47
N LEU A 168 25.74 15.21 -15.99
CA LEU A 168 25.39 13.87 -15.52
C LEU A 168 26.22 12.78 -16.22
N LYS A 169 26.79 13.06 -17.39
CA LYS A 169 27.83 12.21 -17.99
C LYS A 169 29.12 12.28 -17.17
N ASP A 170 29.56 13.49 -16.83
CA ASP A 170 30.74 13.75 -16.00
C ASP A 170 30.48 14.89 -15.02
N ALA A 171 30.33 14.54 -13.75
CA ALA A 171 30.02 15.49 -12.68
C ALA A 171 31.25 16.14 -12.04
N SER A 172 32.47 15.85 -12.52
CA SER A 172 33.73 16.26 -11.86
C SER A 172 33.90 17.77 -11.69
N HIS A 173 33.23 18.56 -12.53
CA HIS A 173 33.26 20.02 -12.52
C HIS A 173 32.11 20.66 -11.72
N THR A 174 31.16 19.86 -11.23
CA THR A 174 29.97 20.37 -10.54
C THR A 174 30.27 20.66 -9.07
N ALA A 175 29.64 21.72 -8.53
CA ALA A 175 29.73 22.02 -7.10
C ALA A 175 29.18 20.88 -6.24
N ALA A 176 28.04 20.29 -6.63
CA ALA A 176 27.41 19.19 -5.91
C ALA A 176 28.34 17.97 -5.75
N PHE A 177 29.11 17.62 -6.79
CA PHE A 177 30.07 16.51 -6.70
C PHE A 177 31.22 16.84 -5.74
N ALA A 178 31.78 18.05 -5.85
CA ALA A 178 32.84 18.52 -4.97
C ALA A 178 32.38 18.57 -3.50
N ASP A 179 31.18 19.08 -3.26
CA ASP A 179 30.59 19.23 -1.92
C ASP A 179 30.31 17.88 -1.26
N CYS A 180 29.72 16.92 -2.00
CA CYS A 180 29.49 15.57 -1.48
C CYS A 180 30.81 14.89 -1.12
N LYS A 181 31.81 14.97 -2.02
CA LYS A 181 33.14 14.39 -1.79
C LYS A 181 33.85 15.04 -0.60
N ALA A 182 33.85 16.37 -0.52
CA ALA A 182 34.47 17.12 0.57
C ALA A 182 33.83 16.78 1.92
N TRP A 183 32.50 16.68 1.96
CA TRP A 183 31.79 16.30 3.17
C TRP A 183 32.20 14.90 3.64
N LEU A 184 32.24 13.90 2.77
CA LEU A 184 32.65 12.55 3.15
C LEU A 184 34.10 12.52 3.68
N LEU A 185 35.03 13.15 2.97
CA LEU A 185 36.44 13.21 3.38
C LEU A 185 36.63 13.88 4.74
N ALA A 186 35.79 14.86 5.08
CA ALA A 186 35.82 15.55 6.36
C ALA A 186 35.21 14.76 7.52
N HIS A 187 34.45 13.69 7.23
CA HIS A 187 33.67 12.92 8.22
C HIS A 187 33.95 11.41 8.18
N LEU A 188 35.11 11.00 7.63
CA LEU A 188 35.50 9.58 7.53
C LEU A 188 35.55 8.87 8.89
N ASP A 189 35.76 9.60 9.98
CA ASP A 189 35.78 9.09 11.36
C ASP A 189 34.43 8.51 11.82
N ARG A 190 33.34 8.84 11.12
CA ARG A 190 31.98 8.36 11.43
C ARG A 190 31.63 7.03 10.79
N PHE A 191 32.50 6.47 9.94
CA PHE A 191 32.25 5.25 9.19
C PHE A 191 33.13 4.11 9.68
N GLN A 192 32.61 2.87 9.65
CA GLN A 192 33.34 1.69 10.10
C GLN A 192 34.19 1.08 8.97
N LYS A 193 33.67 1.04 7.74
CA LYS A 193 34.33 0.38 6.60
C LYS A 193 34.77 1.35 5.51
N LEU A 194 34.06 2.45 5.29
CA LEU A 194 34.43 3.46 4.29
C LEU A 194 35.84 4.03 4.58
N ARG A 195 36.68 4.12 3.55
CA ARG A 195 38.03 4.69 3.60
C ARG A 195 38.16 5.88 2.66
N ARG A 196 39.27 6.61 2.81
CA ARG A 196 39.61 7.73 1.91
C ARG A 196 39.70 7.26 0.46
N GLU A 197 40.37 6.14 0.22
CA GLU A 197 40.52 5.59 -1.14
C GLU A 197 39.16 5.32 -1.79
N ASP A 198 38.19 4.79 -1.05
CA ASP A 198 36.84 4.52 -1.55
C ASP A 198 36.15 5.81 -2.01
N VAL A 199 36.20 6.86 -1.17
CA VAL A 199 35.62 8.19 -1.49
C VAL A 199 36.35 8.85 -2.66
N GLU A 200 37.66 8.70 -2.73
CA GLU A 200 38.46 9.24 -3.82
C GLU A 200 38.19 8.53 -5.15
N ALA A 201 37.87 7.23 -5.10
CA ALA A 201 37.55 6.37 -6.23
C ALA A 201 36.10 6.52 -6.75
N ILE A 202 35.19 7.18 -6.01
CA ILE A 202 33.83 7.43 -6.52
C ILE A 202 33.92 8.12 -7.88
N PRO A 203 33.44 7.48 -8.96
CA PRO A 203 33.62 7.98 -10.31
C PRO A 203 32.75 9.21 -10.55
N ALA A 204 33.32 10.21 -11.23
CA ALA A 204 32.57 11.34 -11.74
C ALA A 204 31.74 11.00 -12.98
N ALA A 205 32.05 9.88 -13.64
CA ALA A 205 31.38 9.38 -14.84
C ALA A 205 30.03 8.70 -14.50
N ILE A 206 29.03 9.49 -14.10
CA ILE A 206 27.79 8.98 -13.50
C ILE A 206 26.94 8.18 -14.51
N CYS A 207 26.60 8.74 -15.67
CA CYS A 207 25.61 8.14 -16.58
C CYS A 207 26.07 8.15 -18.06
N ASN A 208 25.95 7.01 -18.74
CA ASN A 208 26.28 6.86 -20.17
C ASN A 208 25.08 6.39 -21.03
N SER A 209 23.86 6.56 -20.51
CA SER A 209 22.63 6.12 -21.16
C SER A 209 21.47 7.08 -20.97
N VAL A 210 20.52 7.08 -21.90
CA VAL A 210 19.35 7.97 -21.90
C VAL A 210 18.10 7.29 -22.46
N THR A 211 16.96 7.49 -21.80
CA THR A 211 15.63 7.21 -22.36
C THR A 211 15.00 8.50 -22.88
N VAL A 212 14.65 8.51 -24.17
CA VAL A 212 13.85 9.57 -24.79
C VAL A 212 12.38 9.39 -24.41
N SER A 213 11.86 10.34 -23.64
CA SER A 213 10.43 10.45 -23.33
C SER A 213 9.72 11.21 -24.45
N THR A 214 8.99 10.48 -25.30
CA THR A 214 8.20 11.04 -26.40
C THR A 214 6.82 11.48 -25.88
N MET A 215 6.38 12.67 -26.26
CA MET A 215 5.02 13.11 -25.99
C MET A 215 4.04 12.45 -26.96
N HIS A 216 2.78 12.34 -26.56
CA HIS A 216 1.72 11.99 -27.50
C HIS A 216 1.71 12.96 -28.68
N GLY A 217 1.55 12.42 -29.89
CA GLY A 217 1.61 13.20 -31.13
C GLY A 217 3.02 13.58 -31.63
N CYS A 218 4.10 13.12 -31.01
CA CYS A 218 5.46 13.41 -31.47
C CYS A 218 5.72 12.79 -32.87
N PRO A 219 6.09 13.59 -33.90
CA PRO A 219 6.34 13.08 -35.24
C PRO A 219 7.48 12.06 -35.29
N PRO A 220 7.41 11.02 -36.16
CA PRO A 220 8.48 10.02 -36.27
C PRO A 220 9.85 10.61 -36.63
N ASP A 221 9.88 11.62 -37.49
CA ASP A 221 11.13 12.28 -37.90
C ASP A 221 11.77 13.06 -36.75
N GLU A 222 10.96 13.66 -35.86
CA GLU A 222 11.45 14.33 -34.66
C GLU A 222 12.05 13.32 -33.68
N ILE A 223 11.39 12.19 -33.45
CA ILE A 223 11.92 11.09 -32.63
C ILE A 223 13.26 10.60 -33.18
N GLU A 224 13.35 10.37 -34.50
CA GLU A 224 14.59 9.93 -35.14
C GLU A 224 15.71 10.97 -34.99
N ARG A 225 15.40 12.26 -35.16
CA ARG A 225 16.37 13.35 -35.00
C ARG A 225 16.91 13.44 -33.58
N ILE A 226 16.04 13.33 -32.57
CA ILE A 226 16.44 13.31 -31.15
C ILE A 226 17.35 12.11 -30.87
N ALA A 227 16.92 10.91 -31.23
CA ALA A 227 17.70 9.70 -30.95
C ALA A 227 19.05 9.70 -31.69
N ARG A 228 19.11 10.19 -32.94
CA ARG A 228 20.37 10.37 -33.68
C ARG A 228 21.28 11.39 -33.02
N TYR A 229 20.75 12.51 -32.54
CA TYR A 229 21.53 13.51 -31.82
C TYR A 229 22.15 12.92 -30.54
N LEU A 230 21.37 12.17 -29.77
CA LEU A 230 21.85 11.54 -28.54
C LEU A 230 22.91 10.46 -28.80
N LEU A 231 22.73 9.65 -29.84
CA LEU A 231 23.71 8.62 -30.24
C LEU A 231 25.00 9.25 -30.80
N LYS A 232 24.90 10.21 -31.72
CA LYS A 232 26.05 10.70 -32.50
C LYS A 232 26.77 11.88 -31.87
N GLU A 233 26.01 12.87 -31.40
CA GLU A 233 26.58 14.11 -30.87
C GLU A 233 26.84 14.00 -29.37
N LYS A 234 25.95 13.31 -28.63
CA LYS A 234 26.08 13.12 -27.18
C LYS A 234 26.79 11.83 -26.78
N HIS A 235 26.91 10.88 -27.72
CA HIS A 235 27.58 9.60 -27.53
C HIS A 235 26.99 8.78 -26.37
N LEU A 236 25.65 8.72 -26.30
CA LEU A 236 24.89 8.04 -25.25
C LEU A 236 24.17 6.81 -25.77
N ASN A 237 24.22 5.71 -25.02
CA ASN A 237 23.33 4.58 -25.24
C ASN A 237 21.87 5.04 -25.12
N THR A 238 21.01 4.69 -26.07
CA THR A 238 19.71 5.35 -26.20
C THR A 238 18.56 4.36 -26.26
N PHE A 239 17.58 4.54 -25.37
CA PHE A 239 16.26 3.95 -25.49
C PHE A 239 15.25 4.98 -25.99
N VAL A 240 14.36 4.59 -26.90
CA VAL A 240 13.18 5.39 -27.28
C VAL A 240 11.94 4.81 -26.62
N LYS A 241 11.20 5.62 -25.87
CA LYS A 241 9.93 5.19 -25.27
C LYS A 241 8.85 5.08 -26.35
N CYS A 242 8.19 3.93 -26.41
CA CYS A 242 7.09 3.69 -27.35
C CYS A 242 5.78 3.46 -26.60
N ASN A 243 4.70 4.02 -27.15
CA ASN A 243 3.37 4.00 -26.54
C ASN A 243 2.59 2.73 -26.92
N PRO A 244 1.60 2.33 -26.09
CA PRO A 244 0.73 1.20 -26.41
C PRO A 244 -0.16 1.41 -27.64
N THR A 245 -0.29 2.66 -28.10
CA THR A 245 -1.04 3.06 -29.29
C THR A 245 -0.59 2.36 -30.57
N LEU A 246 0.64 1.82 -30.61
CA LEU A 246 1.17 0.95 -31.69
C LEU A 246 0.34 -0.32 -31.96
N LEU A 247 -0.55 -0.70 -31.04
CA LEU A 247 -1.46 -1.83 -31.19
C LEU A 247 -2.71 -1.51 -32.02
N GLY A 248 -3.07 -0.22 -32.14
CA GLY A 248 -4.33 0.23 -32.74
C GLY A 248 -5.52 0.18 -31.78
N TYR A 249 -6.51 1.04 -32.03
CA TYR A 249 -7.66 1.25 -31.13
C TYR A 249 -8.45 -0.03 -30.88
N ASP A 250 -8.86 -0.74 -31.94
CA ASP A 250 -9.73 -1.92 -31.83
C ASP A 250 -9.11 -3.02 -30.97
N PHE A 251 -7.80 -3.25 -31.13
CA PHE A 251 -7.07 -4.24 -30.34
C PHE A 251 -7.03 -3.86 -28.86
N VAL A 252 -6.71 -2.60 -28.55
CA VAL A 252 -6.62 -2.12 -27.17
C VAL A 252 -8.00 -2.15 -26.50
N ARG A 253 -9.05 -1.69 -27.18
CA ARG A 253 -10.42 -1.74 -26.67
C ARG A 253 -10.85 -3.16 -26.34
N HIS A 254 -10.67 -4.09 -27.29
CA HIS A 254 -11.00 -5.50 -27.06
C HIS A 254 -10.22 -6.10 -25.89
N CYS A 255 -8.92 -5.80 -25.80
CA CYS A 255 -8.07 -6.28 -24.69
C CYS A 255 -8.54 -5.74 -23.34
N MET A 256 -8.91 -4.46 -23.24
CA MET A 256 -9.42 -3.87 -22.01
C MET A 256 -10.78 -4.45 -21.62
N ASP A 257 -11.66 -4.74 -22.57
CA ASP A 257 -12.95 -5.40 -22.33
C ASP A 257 -12.78 -6.81 -21.79
N ASP A 258 -11.93 -7.62 -22.43
CA ASP A 258 -11.65 -9.01 -22.03
C ASP A 258 -11.07 -9.11 -20.60
N LEU A 259 -10.34 -8.09 -20.16
CA LEU A 259 -9.73 -8.03 -18.82
C LEU A 259 -10.64 -7.42 -17.74
N GLY A 260 -11.85 -6.98 -18.10
CA GLY A 260 -12.81 -6.36 -17.17
C GLY A 260 -12.64 -4.85 -16.97
N TYR A 261 -11.84 -4.18 -17.80
CA TYR A 261 -11.64 -2.73 -17.85
C TYR A 261 -12.56 -2.04 -18.87
N GLY A 262 -13.75 -2.60 -19.11
CA GLY A 262 -14.80 -2.04 -20.00
C GLY A 262 -15.28 -0.64 -19.61
N HIS A 263 -15.01 -0.22 -18.38
CA HIS A 263 -15.37 1.09 -17.87
C HIS A 263 -14.40 2.20 -18.28
N MET A 264 -13.20 1.88 -18.75
CA MET A 264 -12.22 2.89 -19.17
C MET A 264 -12.67 3.51 -20.48
N VAL A 265 -12.73 4.83 -20.52
CA VAL A 265 -13.14 5.59 -21.70
C VAL A 265 -11.90 6.19 -22.36
N PHE A 266 -11.78 5.99 -23.66
CA PHE A 266 -10.77 6.57 -24.54
C PHE A 266 -11.27 6.44 -25.99
N ASP A 267 -10.82 7.34 -26.87
CA ASP A 267 -11.16 7.33 -28.29
C ASP A 267 -9.94 6.97 -29.18
N ASP A 268 -10.09 7.14 -30.50
CA ASP A 268 -9.04 6.81 -31.46
C ASP A 268 -8.07 7.98 -31.76
N SER A 269 -8.20 9.13 -31.07
CA SER A 269 -7.42 10.34 -31.34
C SER A 269 -5.92 10.12 -31.13
N HIS A 270 -5.53 9.59 -29.97
CA HIS A 270 -4.15 9.25 -29.63
C HIS A 270 -3.56 8.20 -30.58
N PHE A 271 -4.37 7.23 -31.00
CA PHE A 271 -3.95 6.19 -31.94
C PHE A 271 -3.64 6.74 -33.32
N LYS A 272 -4.29 7.84 -33.74
CA LYS A 272 -4.02 8.52 -35.02
C LYS A 272 -2.90 9.54 -34.93
N ALA A 273 -2.73 10.17 -33.76
CA ALA A 273 -1.73 11.23 -33.55
C ALA A 273 -0.34 10.68 -33.26
N ASP A 274 -0.24 9.60 -32.48
CA ASP A 274 1.04 9.00 -32.08
C ASP A 274 1.80 8.35 -33.24
N LEU A 275 3.04 7.94 -32.95
CA LEU A 275 3.87 7.13 -33.83
C LEU A 275 3.11 5.89 -34.32
N GLN A 276 2.95 5.77 -35.64
CA GLN A 276 2.31 4.62 -36.29
C GLN A 276 3.28 3.45 -36.40
N TYR A 277 2.76 2.22 -36.33
CA TYR A 277 3.59 1.01 -36.39
C TYR A 277 4.38 0.86 -37.70
N GLU A 278 3.77 1.27 -38.82
CA GLU A 278 4.39 1.24 -40.15
C GLU A 278 5.57 2.20 -40.29
N ASP A 279 5.56 3.32 -39.56
CA ASP A 279 6.67 4.28 -39.48
C ASP A 279 7.70 3.89 -38.41
N ALA A 280 7.24 3.31 -37.30
CA ALA A 280 8.08 2.91 -36.18
C ALA A 280 9.15 1.89 -36.60
N VAL A 281 8.76 0.81 -37.30
CA VAL A 281 9.69 -0.29 -37.61
C VAL A 281 10.87 0.18 -38.49
N PRO A 282 10.66 0.89 -39.62
CA PRO A 282 11.77 1.41 -40.42
C PRO A 282 12.64 2.42 -39.66
N MET A 283 12.04 3.33 -38.88
CA MET A 283 12.76 4.31 -38.06
C MET A 283 13.67 3.62 -37.04
N LEU A 284 13.12 2.69 -36.26
CA LEU A 284 13.85 1.96 -35.23
C LEU A 284 15.00 1.10 -35.82
N LYS A 285 14.85 0.54 -37.03
CA LYS A 285 15.95 -0.14 -37.74
C LYS A 285 17.10 0.80 -38.06
N ARG A 286 16.80 1.98 -38.63
CA ARG A 286 17.81 3.00 -38.92
C ARG A 286 18.52 3.52 -37.67
N LEU A 287 17.81 3.62 -36.55
CA LEU A 287 18.40 4.02 -35.27
C LEU A 287 19.27 2.90 -34.67
N GLN A 288 18.86 1.64 -34.81
CA GLN A 288 19.68 0.50 -34.41
C GLN A 288 21.00 0.44 -35.19
N GLU A 289 20.96 0.70 -36.50
CA GLU A 289 22.16 0.84 -37.34
C GLU A 289 23.00 2.04 -36.93
N ALA A 290 22.37 3.18 -36.58
CA ALA A 290 23.08 4.36 -36.11
C ALA A 290 23.81 4.10 -34.80
N GLY A 291 23.19 3.41 -33.83
CA GLY A 291 23.85 3.03 -32.58
C GLY A 291 25.05 2.11 -32.83
N ARG A 292 24.88 1.07 -33.66
CA ARG A 292 25.98 0.17 -34.05
C ARG A 292 27.16 0.90 -34.72
N ALA A 293 26.89 1.95 -35.50
CA ALA A 293 27.94 2.73 -36.15
C ALA A 293 28.79 3.53 -35.16
N GLU A 294 28.24 3.88 -34.00
CA GLU A 294 28.92 4.61 -32.91
C GLU A 294 29.36 3.68 -31.77
N ASP A 295 29.28 2.35 -31.93
CA ASP A 295 29.52 1.35 -30.88
C ASP A 295 28.64 1.54 -29.61
N LEU A 296 27.39 1.94 -29.83
CA LEU A 296 26.41 2.20 -28.77
C LEU A 296 25.19 1.29 -28.89
N VAL A 297 24.58 0.99 -27.74
CA VAL A 297 23.32 0.28 -27.66
C VAL A 297 22.17 1.23 -28.00
N PHE A 298 21.35 0.81 -28.95
CA PHE A 298 20.04 1.39 -29.22
C PHE A 298 18.95 0.35 -28.96
N GLY A 299 17.86 0.77 -28.31
CA GLY A 299 16.69 -0.07 -28.12
C GLY A 299 15.41 0.74 -27.88
N VAL A 300 14.39 0.07 -27.35
CA VAL A 300 13.12 0.71 -26.98
C VAL A 300 12.78 0.50 -25.51
N LYS A 301 12.01 1.45 -24.96
CA LYS A 301 11.41 1.37 -23.63
C LYS A 301 9.90 1.11 -23.79
N LEU A 302 9.42 -0.01 -23.26
CA LEU A 302 8.03 -0.42 -23.32
C LEU A 302 7.44 -0.45 -21.90
N THR A 303 6.66 0.53 -21.46
CA THR A 303 5.99 1.53 -22.30
C THR A 303 5.72 2.82 -21.53
N ASN A 304 5.19 3.84 -22.21
CA ASN A 304 4.58 4.97 -21.54
C ASN A 304 3.20 4.60 -20.97
N THR A 305 2.72 5.41 -20.05
CA THR A 305 1.37 5.26 -19.51
C THR A 305 0.31 5.46 -20.60
N PHE A 306 -0.85 4.82 -20.46
CA PHE A 306 -1.89 4.80 -21.50
C PHE A 306 -2.95 5.89 -21.25
N PRO A 307 -3.23 6.81 -22.19
CA PRO A 307 -4.19 7.89 -21.97
C PRO A 307 -5.62 7.37 -21.87
N VAL A 308 -6.38 7.89 -20.89
CA VAL A 308 -7.80 7.61 -20.67
C VAL A 308 -8.52 8.87 -20.16
N ASP A 309 -9.82 8.96 -20.42
CA ASP A 309 -10.64 10.09 -19.97
C ASP A 309 -10.98 10.00 -18.48
N ILE A 310 -11.00 11.16 -17.83
CA ILE A 310 -11.50 11.31 -16.45
C ILE A 310 -13.03 11.39 -16.51
N THR A 311 -13.70 10.30 -16.11
CA THR A 311 -15.16 10.18 -16.17
C THR A 311 -15.83 9.95 -14.81
N ARG A 312 -15.04 9.67 -13.76
CA ARG A 312 -15.54 9.36 -12.41
C ARG A 312 -14.87 10.21 -11.33
N HIS A 313 -14.34 11.37 -11.72
CA HIS A 313 -13.63 12.29 -10.82
C HIS A 313 -12.45 11.62 -10.09
N GLU A 314 -11.73 10.73 -10.77
CA GLU A 314 -10.58 10.03 -10.21
C GLU A 314 -9.45 10.98 -9.82
N LEU A 315 -9.18 11.94 -10.69
CA LEU A 315 -8.15 12.99 -10.57
C LEU A 315 -8.72 14.30 -11.17
N PRO A 316 -8.09 15.46 -10.92
CA PRO A 316 -8.47 16.71 -11.59
C PRO A 316 -8.15 16.69 -13.09
N GLY A 317 -8.99 17.32 -13.91
CA GLY A 317 -8.77 17.47 -15.36
C GLY A 317 -9.78 16.70 -16.21
N THR A 318 -9.44 16.50 -17.48
CA THR A 318 -10.26 15.74 -18.45
C THR A 318 -9.61 14.44 -18.91
N GLU A 319 -8.29 14.33 -18.82
CA GLU A 319 -7.50 13.17 -19.24
C GLU A 319 -6.53 12.79 -18.12
N MET A 320 -6.28 11.49 -17.97
CA MET A 320 -5.29 10.92 -17.06
C MET A 320 -4.58 9.76 -17.73
N TYR A 321 -3.47 9.31 -17.15
CA TYR A 321 -2.65 8.26 -17.73
C TYR A 321 -2.66 7.01 -16.86
N MET A 322 -2.98 5.88 -17.47
CA MET A 322 -3.14 4.57 -16.84
C MET A 322 -1.82 3.77 -16.84
N SER A 323 -1.56 3.12 -15.72
CA SER A 323 -0.47 2.19 -15.48
C SER A 323 -0.91 1.04 -14.55
N GLY A 324 0.02 0.19 -14.11
CA GLY A 324 -0.26 -0.99 -13.31
C GLY A 324 -0.60 -2.23 -14.13
N LYS A 325 -1.28 -3.21 -13.52
CA LYS A 325 -1.59 -4.51 -14.13
C LYS A 325 -2.31 -4.46 -15.50
N PRO A 326 -3.27 -3.56 -15.81
CA PRO A 326 -3.83 -3.46 -17.17
C PRO A 326 -2.78 -3.12 -18.24
N LEU A 327 -1.75 -2.35 -17.89
CA LEU A 327 -0.70 -1.95 -18.83
C LEU A 327 0.21 -3.13 -19.23
N PHE A 328 0.30 -4.18 -18.41
CA PHE A 328 1.13 -5.37 -18.68
C PHE A 328 0.81 -5.97 -20.05
N PHE A 329 -0.47 -6.22 -20.34
CA PHE A 329 -0.88 -6.84 -21.60
C PHE A 329 -0.60 -5.97 -22.80
N LEU A 330 -0.85 -4.67 -22.68
CA LEU A 330 -0.60 -3.74 -23.78
C LEU A 330 0.91 -3.65 -24.06
N ALA A 331 1.72 -3.48 -23.01
CA ALA A 331 3.18 -3.40 -23.13
C ALA A 331 3.79 -4.69 -23.69
N MET A 332 3.35 -5.87 -23.23
CA MET A 332 3.83 -7.17 -23.71
C MET A 332 3.39 -7.46 -25.15
N ASN A 333 2.19 -7.03 -25.57
CA ASN A 333 1.79 -7.17 -26.98
C ASN A 333 2.56 -6.22 -27.91
N VAL A 334 2.93 -5.02 -27.46
CA VAL A 334 3.88 -4.18 -28.23
C VAL A 334 5.24 -4.85 -28.31
N ALA A 335 5.74 -5.40 -27.18
CA ALA A 335 7.00 -6.13 -27.14
C ALA A 335 7.00 -7.32 -28.10
N LYS A 336 5.89 -8.06 -28.18
CA LYS A 336 5.67 -9.13 -29.16
C LYS A 336 5.83 -8.63 -30.59
N LYS A 337 5.04 -7.62 -31.00
CA LYS A 337 5.04 -7.11 -32.38
C LYS A 337 6.43 -6.64 -32.81
N LEU A 338 7.09 -5.86 -31.95
CA LEU A 338 8.45 -5.38 -32.21
C LEU A 338 9.46 -6.54 -32.24
N SER A 339 9.37 -7.49 -31.32
CA SER A 339 10.28 -8.64 -31.33
C SER A 339 10.12 -9.50 -32.58
N GLU A 340 8.90 -9.72 -33.06
CA GLU A 340 8.64 -10.41 -34.33
C GLU A 340 9.22 -9.64 -35.54
N ALA A 341 9.02 -8.32 -35.60
CA ALA A 341 9.53 -7.48 -36.69
C ALA A 341 11.07 -7.37 -36.75
N PHE A 342 11.74 -7.57 -35.62
CA PHE A 342 13.20 -7.49 -35.48
C PHE A 342 13.87 -8.86 -35.27
N GLY A 343 13.12 -9.97 -35.33
CA GLY A 343 13.64 -11.31 -35.04
C GLY A 343 14.21 -11.47 -33.62
N GLY A 344 13.75 -10.63 -32.69
CA GLY A 344 14.22 -10.55 -31.30
C GLY A 344 15.51 -9.76 -31.10
N THR A 345 16.08 -9.14 -32.13
CA THR A 345 17.38 -8.46 -32.02
C THR A 345 17.32 -7.03 -31.47
N LEU A 346 16.11 -6.48 -31.28
CA LEU A 346 15.91 -5.15 -30.68
C LEU A 346 15.95 -5.26 -29.16
N PRO A 347 16.89 -4.59 -28.46
CA PRO A 347 16.87 -4.51 -27.00
C PRO A 347 15.61 -3.80 -26.50
N ILE A 348 15.02 -4.33 -25.43
CA ILE A 348 13.79 -3.79 -24.82
C ILE A 348 14.02 -3.62 -23.33
N SER A 349 13.99 -2.36 -22.85
CA SER A 349 13.72 -2.06 -21.45
C SER A 349 12.22 -2.01 -21.20
N TYR A 350 11.75 -2.48 -20.04
CA TYR A 350 10.33 -2.67 -19.77
C TYR A 350 9.83 -1.89 -18.55
N SER A 351 8.60 -1.41 -18.61
CA SER A 351 7.86 -0.71 -17.57
C SER A 351 6.35 -0.79 -17.86
N GLY A 352 5.69 -1.84 -17.40
CA GLY A 352 4.25 -2.01 -17.54
C GLY A 352 3.70 -3.13 -16.65
N GLY A 353 3.13 -2.81 -15.49
CA GLY A 353 2.50 -3.81 -14.63
C GLY A 353 3.41 -4.94 -14.14
N ALA A 354 4.73 -4.70 -14.05
CA ALA A 354 5.68 -5.67 -13.52
C ALA A 354 5.69 -5.67 -11.97
N ASP A 355 5.72 -6.86 -11.39
CA ASP A 355 5.86 -7.11 -9.96
C ASP A 355 6.44 -8.53 -9.69
N ALA A 356 6.38 -9.00 -8.44
CA ALA A 356 6.96 -10.28 -8.04
C ALA A 356 6.34 -11.50 -8.74
N HIS A 357 5.11 -11.39 -9.26
CA HIS A 357 4.43 -12.51 -9.91
C HIS A 357 4.92 -12.75 -11.34
N ASN A 358 5.49 -11.73 -12.00
CA ASN A 358 5.79 -11.79 -13.43
C ASN A 358 7.20 -11.30 -13.82
N ILE A 359 7.93 -10.60 -12.94
CA ILE A 359 9.24 -10.02 -13.30
C ILE A 359 10.26 -11.07 -13.74
N GLY A 360 10.28 -12.23 -13.08
CA GLY A 360 11.16 -13.35 -13.44
C GLY A 360 10.85 -13.89 -14.84
N ASP A 361 9.57 -14.04 -15.16
CA ASP A 361 9.12 -14.51 -16.47
C ASP A 361 9.43 -13.48 -17.56
N ILE A 362 9.24 -12.18 -17.29
CA ILE A 362 9.58 -11.08 -18.21
C ILE A 362 11.08 -11.14 -18.55
N VAL A 363 11.96 -11.16 -17.54
CA VAL A 363 13.42 -11.19 -17.76
C VAL A 363 13.85 -12.46 -18.50
N GLN A 364 13.20 -13.61 -18.24
CA GLN A 364 13.48 -14.87 -18.94
C GLN A 364 13.16 -14.80 -20.44
N THR A 365 12.28 -13.90 -20.88
CA THR A 365 12.07 -13.65 -22.32
C THR A 365 13.24 -12.92 -22.97
N GLY A 366 14.23 -12.43 -22.22
CA GLY A 366 15.31 -11.57 -22.70
C GLY A 366 14.97 -10.08 -22.69
N ILE A 367 13.81 -9.70 -22.13
CA ILE A 367 13.40 -8.30 -21.93
C ILE A 367 13.90 -7.82 -20.57
N TRP A 368 14.85 -6.89 -20.58
CA TRP A 368 15.40 -6.22 -19.41
C TRP A 368 16.27 -5.03 -19.86
N PRO A 369 16.50 -4.01 -19.02
CA PRO A 369 16.11 -3.91 -17.61
C PRO A 369 14.62 -3.65 -17.43
N VAL A 370 14.05 -4.17 -16.34
CA VAL A 370 12.65 -4.01 -15.95
C VAL A 370 12.53 -2.96 -14.86
N THR A 371 11.78 -1.90 -15.11
CA THR A 371 11.53 -0.86 -14.11
C THR A 371 10.09 -0.86 -13.63
N VAL A 372 9.89 -0.52 -12.35
CA VAL A 372 8.57 -0.54 -11.69
C VAL A 372 8.22 0.81 -11.06
N ALA A 373 6.93 1.12 -10.98
CA ALA A 373 6.41 2.32 -10.30
C ALA A 373 5.14 2.00 -9.50
N THR A 374 4.10 1.49 -10.16
CA THR A 374 2.79 1.21 -9.52
C THR A 374 2.89 0.29 -8.30
N THR A 375 3.72 -0.76 -8.35
CA THR A 375 3.90 -1.67 -7.21
C THR A 375 4.50 -0.97 -5.98
N LEU A 376 5.34 0.06 -6.21
CA LEU A 376 5.95 0.89 -5.15
C LEU A 376 5.00 2.00 -4.65
N LEU A 377 3.89 2.27 -5.35
CA LEU A 377 2.82 3.17 -4.91
C LEU A 377 1.77 2.45 -4.04
N LYS A 378 1.86 1.12 -3.93
CA LYS A 378 0.93 0.29 -3.14
C LYS A 378 1.57 -0.04 -1.77
N PRO A 379 0.77 -0.49 -0.77
CA PRO A 379 1.32 -0.82 0.54
C PRO A 379 2.47 -1.82 0.42
N GLY A 380 3.46 -1.70 1.31
CA GLY A 380 4.78 -2.31 1.17
C GLY A 380 5.82 -1.42 0.46
N GLY A 381 5.43 -0.52 -0.45
CA GLY A 381 6.33 0.49 -1.01
C GLY A 381 7.67 -0.05 -1.50
N TYR A 382 8.77 0.48 -0.96
CA TYR A 382 10.14 0.05 -1.29
C TYR A 382 10.48 -1.38 -0.87
N GLU A 383 9.84 -1.91 0.19
CA GLU A 383 10.07 -3.28 0.67
C GLU A 383 9.79 -4.34 -0.41
N ARG A 384 8.97 -3.99 -1.42
CA ARG A 384 8.67 -4.82 -2.58
C ARG A 384 9.92 -5.24 -3.34
N PHE A 385 10.96 -4.41 -3.38
CA PHE A 385 12.20 -4.73 -4.11
C PHE A 385 12.91 -5.96 -3.54
N ALA A 386 12.79 -6.23 -2.23
CA ALA A 386 13.36 -7.43 -1.62
C ALA A 386 12.73 -8.69 -2.22
N GLN A 387 11.41 -8.70 -2.39
CA GLN A 387 10.72 -9.79 -3.06
C GLN A 387 11.07 -9.88 -4.56
N LEU A 388 11.25 -8.74 -5.24
CA LEU A 388 11.71 -8.75 -6.64
C LEU A 388 13.11 -9.35 -6.76
N ALA A 389 14.01 -9.07 -5.81
CA ALA A 389 15.36 -9.65 -5.77
C ALA A 389 15.32 -11.18 -5.58
N GLN A 390 14.42 -11.68 -4.72
CA GLN A 390 14.21 -13.11 -4.48
C GLN A 390 13.84 -13.86 -5.77
N CYS A 391 13.11 -13.23 -6.71
CA CYS A 391 12.78 -13.83 -8.00
C CYS A 391 14.03 -14.19 -8.85
N PHE A 392 15.21 -13.67 -8.50
CA PHE A 392 16.47 -13.91 -9.20
C PHE A 392 17.45 -14.79 -8.42
N GLU A 393 17.16 -15.16 -7.17
CA GLU A 393 18.03 -16.04 -6.37
C GLU A 393 18.37 -17.34 -7.11
N GLY A 394 19.65 -17.72 -7.08
CA GLY A 394 20.16 -18.91 -7.78
C GLY A 394 20.21 -18.80 -9.31
N LYS A 395 19.86 -17.63 -9.89
CA LYS A 395 19.96 -17.39 -11.35
C LYS A 395 21.26 -16.65 -11.69
N MET A 396 21.84 -16.98 -12.84
CA MET A 396 23.00 -16.25 -13.38
C MET A 396 22.57 -14.99 -14.13
N GLY A 397 23.37 -13.94 -14.01
CA GLY A 397 23.27 -12.74 -14.85
C GLY A 397 23.57 -13.07 -16.32
N GLN A 398 23.00 -12.32 -17.24
CA GLN A 398 23.18 -12.53 -18.68
C GLN A 398 23.38 -11.18 -19.39
N SER A 399 24.16 -11.17 -20.47
CA SER A 399 24.20 -10.04 -21.40
C SER A 399 23.06 -10.16 -22.41
N PHE A 400 22.58 -9.03 -22.93
CA PHE A 400 21.52 -9.06 -23.93
C PHE A 400 22.01 -9.79 -25.19
N THR A 401 21.25 -10.77 -25.65
CA THR A 401 21.53 -11.50 -26.90
C THR A 401 20.37 -11.34 -27.86
N ARG A 402 19.17 -11.69 -27.41
CA ARG A 402 17.91 -11.51 -28.13
C ARG A 402 16.71 -11.65 -27.19
N VAL A 403 15.58 -11.09 -27.60
CA VAL A 403 14.26 -11.44 -27.07
C VAL A 403 13.81 -12.79 -27.65
N ASN A 404 13.39 -13.70 -26.79
CA ASN A 404 12.79 -14.99 -27.12
C ASN A 404 11.29 -14.82 -27.34
N VAL A 405 10.89 -14.74 -28.61
CA VAL A 405 9.49 -14.54 -29.04
C VAL A 405 8.57 -15.69 -28.57
N ASP A 406 9.07 -16.93 -28.54
CA ASP A 406 8.28 -18.08 -28.11
C ASP A 406 8.00 -18.03 -26.59
N ALA A 407 9.01 -17.68 -25.80
CA ALA A 407 8.85 -17.48 -24.36
C ALA A 407 7.88 -16.31 -24.05
N LEU A 408 7.97 -15.22 -24.83
CA LEU A 408 7.06 -14.09 -24.73
C LEU A 408 5.61 -14.50 -25.05
N ASN A 409 5.40 -15.28 -26.11
CA ASN A 409 4.09 -15.82 -26.44
C ASN A 409 3.53 -16.72 -25.33
N ALA A 410 4.36 -17.59 -24.76
CA ALA A 410 3.97 -18.44 -23.64
C ALA A 410 3.57 -17.62 -22.41
N LEU A 411 4.29 -16.54 -22.10
CA LEU A 411 3.96 -15.62 -21.01
C LEU A 411 2.60 -14.94 -21.24
N LEU A 412 2.34 -14.42 -22.43
CA LEU A 412 1.03 -13.82 -22.77
C LEU A 412 -0.11 -14.83 -22.69
N THR A 413 0.12 -16.09 -23.09
CA THR A 413 -0.87 -17.16 -22.95
C THR A 413 -1.12 -17.52 -21.49
N LYS A 414 -0.07 -17.62 -20.66
CA LYS A 414 -0.17 -17.88 -19.21
C LYS A 414 -0.96 -16.78 -18.50
N ALA A 415 -0.71 -15.52 -18.85
CA ALA A 415 -1.40 -14.38 -18.24
C ALA A 415 -2.89 -14.31 -18.61
N LYS A 416 -3.30 -14.83 -19.77
CA LYS A 416 -4.68 -14.78 -20.23
C LYS A 416 -5.60 -15.62 -19.32
N GLY A 417 -6.52 -14.95 -18.64
CA GLY A 417 -7.47 -15.59 -17.71
C GLY A 417 -6.94 -15.71 -16.28
N ASP A 418 -5.74 -15.21 -15.99
CA ASP A 418 -5.20 -15.12 -14.64
C ASP A 418 -5.85 -13.94 -13.90
N ALA A 419 -6.43 -14.22 -12.72
CA ALA A 419 -7.13 -13.25 -11.89
C ALA A 419 -6.23 -12.08 -11.46
N HIS A 420 -4.91 -12.30 -11.35
CA HIS A 420 -3.93 -11.28 -10.98
C HIS A 420 -4.02 -10.01 -11.86
N TYR A 421 -4.31 -10.18 -13.16
CA TYR A 421 -4.38 -9.06 -14.10
C TYR A 421 -5.79 -8.48 -14.29
N THR A 422 -6.82 -9.14 -13.76
CA THR A 422 -8.21 -8.69 -13.86
C THR A 422 -8.51 -7.57 -12.87
N ARG A 423 -9.50 -6.73 -13.15
CA ARG A 423 -9.93 -5.67 -12.23
C ARG A 423 -10.32 -6.21 -10.86
N LEU A 424 -9.94 -5.52 -9.78
CA LEU A 424 -10.40 -5.89 -8.43
C LEU A 424 -11.92 -5.68 -8.30
N ASP A 425 -12.58 -6.52 -7.51
CA ASP A 425 -13.98 -6.31 -7.17
C ASP A 425 -14.10 -5.03 -6.32
N PRO A 426 -14.89 -4.02 -6.72
CA PRO A 426 -15.09 -2.81 -5.93
C PRO A 426 -15.55 -3.07 -4.49
N LYS A 427 -16.19 -4.22 -4.23
CA LYS A 427 -16.57 -4.63 -2.87
C LYS A 427 -15.37 -4.89 -1.98
N THR A 428 -14.28 -5.44 -2.49
CA THR A 428 -13.05 -5.73 -1.72
C THR A 428 -12.19 -4.49 -1.49
N GLN A 429 -12.67 -3.32 -1.92
CA GLN A 429 -11.96 -2.04 -1.77
C GLN A 429 -12.55 -1.15 -0.65
N GLN A 430 -13.52 -1.67 0.10
CA GLN A 430 -14.27 -0.92 1.12
C GLN A 430 -13.58 -0.93 2.50
N ARG A 431 -12.51 -0.15 2.65
CA ARG A 431 -11.79 0.02 3.94
C ARG A 431 -11.98 1.39 4.60
N LYS A 432 -12.38 2.40 3.82
CA LYS A 432 -12.46 3.78 4.30
C LYS A 432 -13.67 3.96 5.22
N ASN A 433 -13.43 4.46 6.42
CA ASN A 433 -14.47 4.90 7.34
C ASN A 433 -14.85 6.38 7.08
N ASP A 434 -15.93 6.83 7.71
CA ASP A 434 -16.49 8.17 7.62
C ASP A 434 -15.97 9.14 8.70
N ARG A 435 -15.01 8.70 9.53
CA ARG A 435 -14.43 9.50 10.60
C ARG A 435 -13.25 10.35 10.08
N ALA A 436 -13.07 11.53 10.69
CA ALA A 436 -11.90 12.35 10.48
C ALA A 436 -10.62 11.58 10.86
N LEU A 437 -9.51 11.84 10.15
CA LEU A 437 -8.21 11.25 10.48
C LEU A 437 -7.67 11.95 11.74
N PRO A 438 -7.43 11.22 12.84
CA PRO A 438 -6.78 11.81 14.02
C PRO A 438 -5.37 12.28 13.68
N MET A 439 -4.95 13.42 14.24
CA MET A 439 -3.59 13.95 14.09
C MET A 439 -2.56 12.96 14.66
N MET A 440 -2.84 12.43 15.85
CA MET A 440 -2.07 11.42 16.59
C MET A 440 -2.89 10.13 16.74
N ASP A 441 -2.25 8.98 16.98
CA ASP A 441 -2.91 7.69 17.27
C ASP A 441 -3.95 7.23 16.23
N CYS A 442 -3.62 7.33 14.94
CA CYS A 442 -4.53 6.95 13.84
C CYS A 442 -4.57 5.44 13.54
N PHE A 443 -4.03 4.59 14.39
CA PHE A 443 -3.91 3.14 14.16
C PHE A 443 -5.26 2.48 14.35
N MET A 444 -5.66 1.64 13.39
CA MET A 444 -6.88 0.85 13.50
C MET A 444 -6.89 -0.30 12.49
N ALA A 445 -7.49 -1.42 12.88
CA ALA A 445 -7.77 -2.53 11.98
C ALA A 445 -9.12 -2.30 11.26
N PRO A 446 -9.17 -2.03 9.94
CA PRO A 446 -10.43 -1.80 9.23
C PRO A 446 -11.36 -3.00 9.29
N CYS A 447 -10.81 -4.21 9.31
CA CYS A 447 -11.57 -5.45 9.44
C CYS A 447 -12.36 -5.52 10.76
N SER A 448 -11.79 -5.03 11.88
CA SER A 448 -12.48 -4.96 13.17
C SER A 448 -13.52 -3.84 13.19
N GLN A 449 -13.26 -2.72 12.51
CA GLN A 449 -14.22 -1.60 12.48
C GLN A 449 -15.45 -1.88 11.61
N THR A 450 -15.30 -2.61 10.51
CA THR A 450 -16.43 -2.98 9.64
C THR A 450 -17.19 -4.22 10.09
N CYS A 451 -16.64 -4.95 11.07
CA CYS A 451 -17.35 -6.05 11.71
C CYS A 451 -18.45 -5.49 12.64
N PRO A 452 -19.74 -5.86 12.47
CA PRO A 452 -20.82 -5.31 13.29
C PRO A 452 -20.72 -5.58 14.79
N ILE A 453 -19.99 -6.63 15.18
CA ILE A 453 -19.69 -7.00 16.57
C ILE A 453 -18.31 -6.52 17.03
N HIS A 454 -17.61 -5.72 16.21
CA HIS A 454 -16.27 -5.20 16.49
C HIS A 454 -15.27 -6.26 16.98
N GLN A 455 -15.27 -7.42 16.31
CA GLN A 455 -14.44 -8.56 16.68
C GLN A 455 -12.95 -8.18 16.76
N ASP A 456 -12.26 -8.68 17.79
CA ASP A 456 -10.81 -8.48 17.99
C ASP A 456 -10.00 -9.40 17.06
N ILE A 457 -10.08 -9.10 15.76
CA ILE A 457 -9.56 -9.95 14.69
C ILE A 457 -8.04 -10.14 14.78
N PRO A 458 -7.21 -9.08 14.89
CA PRO A 458 -5.77 -9.25 14.97
C PRO A 458 -5.33 -10.15 16.14
N ALA A 459 -5.96 -9.97 17.31
CA ALA A 459 -5.66 -10.75 18.50
C ALA A 459 -5.91 -12.26 18.33
N TYR A 460 -7.09 -12.68 17.87
CA TYR A 460 -7.34 -14.12 17.72
C TYR A 460 -6.55 -14.72 16.55
N MET A 461 -6.25 -13.94 15.50
CA MET A 461 -5.44 -14.39 14.37
C MET A 461 -4.05 -14.84 14.82
N ASP A 462 -3.41 -14.07 15.70
CA ASP A 462 -2.12 -14.41 16.27
C ASP A 462 -2.16 -15.65 17.15
N LEU A 463 -3.18 -15.77 17.99
CA LEU A 463 -3.32 -16.94 18.85
C LEU A 463 -3.55 -18.21 18.01
N VAL A 464 -4.29 -18.12 16.90
CA VAL A 464 -4.46 -19.24 15.96
C VAL A 464 -3.12 -19.59 15.28
N ALA A 465 -2.35 -18.58 14.86
CA ALA A 465 -1.03 -18.79 14.27
C ALA A 465 -0.04 -19.41 15.28
N ALA A 466 -0.14 -19.03 16.56
CA ALA A 466 0.65 -19.58 17.66
C ALA A 466 0.12 -20.93 18.20
N GLY A 467 -0.98 -21.47 17.64
CA GLY A 467 -1.58 -22.74 18.09
C GLY A 467 -2.32 -22.68 19.43
N LYS A 468 -2.57 -21.48 19.96
CA LYS A 468 -3.29 -21.23 21.23
C LYS A 468 -4.80 -21.10 20.99
N TYR A 469 -5.41 -22.19 20.50
CA TYR A 469 -6.78 -22.18 20.00
C TYR A 469 -7.84 -21.94 21.08
N ASP A 470 -7.60 -22.41 22.30
CA ASP A 470 -8.44 -22.18 23.47
C ASP A 470 -8.53 -20.69 23.82
N GLN A 471 -7.38 -20.00 23.88
CA GLN A 471 -7.30 -18.57 24.12
C GLN A 471 -7.93 -17.77 22.98
N ALA A 472 -7.68 -18.20 21.72
CA ALA A 472 -8.29 -17.58 20.55
C ALA A 472 -9.83 -17.66 20.61
N LEU A 473 -10.37 -18.83 20.97
CA LEU A 473 -11.80 -19.03 21.09
C LEU A 473 -12.40 -18.23 22.27
N GLN A 474 -11.68 -18.11 23.39
CA GLN A 474 -12.11 -17.26 24.50
C GLN A 474 -12.24 -15.79 24.08
N ILE A 475 -11.23 -15.23 23.39
CA ILE A 475 -11.31 -13.87 22.82
C ILE A 475 -12.47 -13.78 21.84
N ILE A 476 -12.71 -14.82 21.04
CA ILE A 476 -13.83 -14.79 20.11
C ILE A 476 -15.17 -14.69 20.85
N LEU A 477 -15.35 -15.49 21.90
CA LEU A 477 -16.56 -15.56 22.71
C LEU A 477 -16.84 -14.29 23.52
N GLU A 478 -15.84 -13.43 23.73
CA GLU A 478 -16.05 -12.12 24.37
C GLU A 478 -17.08 -11.27 23.62
N LYS A 479 -17.14 -11.38 22.29
CA LYS A 479 -18.03 -10.59 21.41
C LYS A 479 -18.94 -11.44 20.51
N ASN A 480 -18.68 -12.73 20.40
CA ASN A 480 -19.34 -13.60 19.44
C ASN A 480 -19.73 -14.96 20.05
N PRO A 481 -20.99 -15.14 20.46
CA PRO A 481 -21.47 -16.41 21.02
C PRO A 481 -21.67 -17.52 19.98
N LEU A 482 -21.56 -17.21 18.68
CA LEU A 482 -21.81 -18.16 17.59
C LEU A 482 -20.57 -18.36 16.69
N PRO A 483 -19.41 -18.76 17.25
CA PRO A 483 -18.16 -18.87 16.52
C PRO A 483 -18.19 -19.89 15.39
N PHE A 484 -18.88 -21.03 15.52
CA PHE A 484 -18.99 -22.03 14.46
C PHE A 484 -19.86 -21.55 13.31
N THR A 485 -21.02 -20.94 13.63
CA THR A 485 -21.91 -20.36 12.62
C THR A 485 -21.21 -19.25 11.86
N THR A 486 -20.61 -18.30 12.57
CA THR A 486 -19.93 -17.18 11.92
C THR A 486 -18.67 -17.63 11.18
N GLY A 487 -17.92 -18.61 11.70
CA GLY A 487 -16.79 -19.25 11.00
C GLY A 487 -17.17 -20.03 9.74
N THR A 488 -18.46 -20.33 9.52
CA THR A 488 -18.92 -21.12 8.38
C THR A 488 -19.68 -20.28 7.34
N VAL A 489 -20.70 -19.52 7.77
CA VAL A 489 -21.69 -18.90 6.85
C VAL A 489 -21.73 -17.37 6.90
N CYS A 490 -20.92 -16.71 7.71
CA CYS A 490 -20.85 -15.25 7.69
C CYS A 490 -20.32 -14.76 6.33
N TYR A 491 -20.79 -13.58 5.91
CA TYR A 491 -20.32 -12.90 4.69
C TYR A 491 -18.93 -12.28 4.83
N HIS A 492 -18.45 -12.09 6.06
CA HIS A 492 -17.13 -11.53 6.39
C HIS A 492 -16.78 -10.25 5.61
N THR A 493 -17.62 -9.22 5.75
CA THR A 493 -17.30 -7.85 5.29
C THR A 493 -15.94 -7.35 5.81
N CYS A 494 -15.50 -7.86 6.96
CA CYS A 494 -14.18 -7.62 7.51
C CYS A 494 -13.02 -8.02 6.55
N MET A 495 -13.18 -9.08 5.74
CA MET A 495 -12.21 -9.47 4.72
C MET A 495 -12.21 -8.49 3.54
N ASN A 496 -13.37 -7.93 3.19
CA ASN A 496 -13.48 -6.89 2.16
C ASN A 496 -12.79 -5.57 2.56
N SER A 497 -12.64 -5.32 3.85
CA SER A 497 -11.94 -4.13 4.38
C SER A 497 -10.46 -4.38 4.67
N CYS A 498 -9.96 -5.59 4.44
CA CYS A 498 -8.55 -5.92 4.69
C CYS A 498 -7.63 -5.00 3.89
N THR A 499 -6.58 -4.47 4.52
CA THR A 499 -5.57 -3.64 3.86
C THR A 499 -4.80 -4.40 2.78
N ARG A 500 -4.70 -5.73 2.92
CA ARG A 500 -4.07 -6.61 1.93
C ARG A 500 -4.78 -6.63 0.58
N ASN A 501 -6.08 -6.30 0.49
CA ASN A 501 -6.82 -6.28 -0.79
C ASN A 501 -6.23 -5.33 -1.85
N PHE A 502 -5.35 -4.41 -1.44
CA PHE A 502 -4.64 -3.48 -2.30
C PHE A 502 -3.26 -3.98 -2.75
N CYS A 503 -2.85 -5.14 -2.26
CA CYS A 503 -1.58 -5.81 -2.51
C CYS A 503 -1.83 -7.18 -3.15
N ASP A 504 -2.56 -8.04 -2.45
CA ASP A 504 -2.85 -9.43 -2.74
C ASP A 504 -4.22 -9.84 -2.11
N ASP A 505 -4.38 -11.12 -1.76
CA ASP A 505 -5.62 -11.64 -1.17
C ASP A 505 -5.79 -11.21 0.30
N PRO A 506 -7.04 -10.97 0.77
CA PRO A 506 -7.30 -10.72 2.17
C PRO A 506 -6.82 -11.89 3.04
N VAL A 507 -6.54 -11.62 4.31
CA VAL A 507 -6.28 -12.70 5.25
C VAL A 507 -7.57 -13.48 5.51
N GLU A 508 -7.45 -14.81 5.68
CA GLU A 508 -8.57 -15.72 5.86
C GLU A 508 -9.18 -15.66 7.27
N ILE A 509 -9.80 -14.52 7.60
CA ILE A 509 -10.41 -14.17 8.89
C ILE A 509 -11.48 -15.20 9.29
N ARG A 510 -12.31 -15.62 8.32
CA ARG A 510 -13.38 -16.62 8.54
C ARG A 510 -12.79 -17.97 8.91
N ARG A 511 -11.82 -18.44 8.13
CA ARG A 511 -11.21 -19.76 8.32
C ARG A 511 -10.47 -19.84 9.64
N ASN A 512 -9.69 -18.81 9.99
CA ASN A 512 -8.99 -18.78 11.27
C ASN A 512 -9.97 -18.78 12.47
N LYS A 513 -11.12 -18.10 12.34
CA LYS A 513 -12.19 -18.17 13.36
C LYS A 513 -12.73 -19.59 13.52
N LEU A 514 -12.99 -20.29 12.41
CA LEU A 514 -13.44 -21.67 12.45
C LEU A 514 -12.39 -22.61 13.04
N ILE A 515 -11.10 -22.43 12.68
CA ILE A 515 -9.99 -23.20 13.25
C ILE A 515 -9.90 -23.00 14.78
N ALA A 516 -10.03 -21.75 15.25
CA ALA A 516 -10.07 -21.46 16.69
C ALA A 516 -11.24 -22.19 17.37
N ALA A 517 -12.44 -22.11 16.77
CA ALA A 517 -13.63 -22.77 17.28
C ALA A 517 -13.44 -24.30 17.35
N GLU A 518 -13.05 -24.94 16.26
CA GLU A 518 -12.92 -26.40 16.17
C GLU A 518 -11.86 -26.97 17.11
N LYS A 519 -10.69 -26.31 17.17
CA LYS A 519 -9.55 -26.82 17.94
C LYS A 519 -9.57 -26.39 19.41
N GLY A 520 -10.18 -25.25 19.74
CA GLY A 520 -10.29 -24.75 21.12
C GLY A 520 -11.53 -25.25 21.88
N TYR A 521 -12.51 -25.83 21.19
CA TYR A 521 -13.83 -26.14 21.78
C TYR A 521 -13.78 -26.98 23.05
N ALA A 522 -13.05 -28.10 23.04
CA ALA A 522 -13.03 -29.03 24.18
C ALA A 522 -12.46 -28.39 25.45
N ASP A 523 -11.38 -27.62 25.30
CA ASP A 523 -10.72 -26.93 26.40
C ASP A 523 -11.61 -25.80 26.94
N VAL A 524 -12.21 -25.00 26.06
CA VAL A 524 -13.14 -23.94 26.45
C VAL A 524 -14.38 -24.51 27.15
N MET A 525 -14.98 -25.59 26.65
CA MET A 525 -16.14 -26.24 27.31
C MET A 525 -15.81 -26.75 28.72
N THR A 526 -14.55 -27.09 28.97
CA THR A 526 -14.08 -27.49 30.30
C THR A 526 -13.91 -26.27 31.22
N ALA A 527 -13.38 -25.16 30.70
CA ALA A 527 -13.08 -23.96 31.46
C ALA A 527 -14.27 -23.02 31.68
N LEU A 528 -15.24 -23.01 30.75
CA LEU A 528 -16.36 -22.06 30.76
C LEU A 528 -17.27 -22.29 31.97
N GLN A 529 -17.58 -21.21 32.69
CA GLN A 529 -18.44 -21.22 33.87
C GLN A 529 -19.53 -20.16 33.74
N ALA A 530 -20.75 -20.50 34.16
CA ALA A 530 -21.85 -19.55 34.25
C ALA A 530 -21.55 -18.46 35.28
N ALA A 531 -21.99 -17.24 35.00
CA ALA A 531 -21.83 -16.12 35.93
C ALA A 531 -22.68 -16.33 37.19
N PRO A 532 -22.25 -15.81 38.36
CA PRO A 532 -23.09 -15.79 39.54
C PRO A 532 -24.40 -15.05 39.28
N SER A 533 -25.51 -15.59 39.78
CA SER A 533 -26.82 -14.96 39.58
C SER A 533 -26.90 -13.59 40.25
N ASN A 534 -27.49 -12.62 39.53
CA ASN A 534 -27.81 -11.29 40.04
C ASN A 534 -29.26 -11.19 40.56
N GLY A 535 -30.00 -12.31 40.57
CA GLY A 535 -31.39 -12.41 41.04
C GLY A 535 -32.47 -11.97 40.05
N LYS A 536 -32.11 -11.47 38.85
CA LYS A 536 -33.05 -11.07 37.80
C LYS A 536 -33.29 -12.18 36.78
N LYS A 537 -34.46 -12.16 36.15
CA LYS A 537 -34.90 -13.16 35.16
C LYS A 537 -35.21 -12.51 33.81
N ALA A 538 -34.76 -13.13 32.73
CA ALA A 538 -35.09 -12.71 31.36
C ALA A 538 -35.71 -13.84 30.55
N ALA A 539 -36.78 -13.52 29.81
CA ALA A 539 -37.35 -14.39 28.79
C ALA A 539 -36.98 -13.87 27.40
N VAL A 540 -36.46 -14.75 26.54
CA VAL A 540 -36.15 -14.43 25.14
C VAL A 540 -37.01 -15.29 24.23
N ILE A 541 -37.80 -14.68 23.35
CA ILE A 541 -38.69 -15.38 22.43
C ILE A 541 -38.01 -15.48 21.07
N GLY A 542 -37.55 -16.68 20.70
CA GLY A 542 -36.81 -16.99 19.48
C GLY A 542 -35.35 -17.36 19.76
N ALA A 543 -34.97 -18.58 19.38
CA ALA A 543 -33.62 -19.13 19.43
C ALA A 543 -32.87 -18.96 18.08
N GLY A 544 -33.11 -17.87 17.36
CA GLY A 544 -32.27 -17.44 16.24
C GLY A 544 -31.03 -16.67 16.71
N PRO A 545 -30.12 -16.25 15.80
CA PRO A 545 -28.86 -15.61 16.18
C PRO A 545 -29.00 -14.41 17.12
N ALA A 546 -30.00 -13.55 16.92
CA ALA A 546 -30.24 -12.39 17.78
C ALA A 546 -30.65 -12.79 19.21
N GLY A 547 -31.59 -13.74 19.33
CA GLY A 547 -32.07 -14.20 20.64
C GLY A 547 -31.03 -15.00 21.41
N LEU A 548 -30.31 -15.88 20.71
CA LEU A 548 -29.17 -16.62 21.27
C LEU A 548 -28.06 -15.68 21.74
N SER A 549 -27.75 -14.62 20.98
CA SER A 549 -26.78 -13.61 21.38
C SER A 549 -27.22 -12.84 22.62
N ALA A 550 -28.45 -12.29 22.61
CA ALA A 550 -29.00 -11.57 23.76
C ALA A 550 -29.01 -12.45 25.02
N ALA A 551 -29.41 -13.71 24.89
CA ALA A 551 -29.45 -14.65 26.01
C ALA A 551 -28.07 -14.93 26.59
N TYR A 552 -27.07 -15.16 25.72
CA TYR A 552 -25.69 -15.38 26.13
C TYR A 552 -25.13 -14.20 26.94
N PHE A 553 -25.28 -12.97 26.44
CA PHE A 553 -24.73 -11.79 27.12
C PHE A 553 -25.50 -11.43 28.40
N LEU A 554 -26.82 -11.63 28.44
CA LEU A 554 -27.61 -11.48 29.67
C LEU A 554 -27.19 -12.51 30.74
N ALA A 555 -26.96 -13.76 30.34
CA ALA A 555 -26.47 -14.81 31.24
C ALA A 555 -25.07 -14.51 31.76
N ARG A 556 -24.16 -13.98 30.92
CA ARG A 556 -22.86 -13.44 31.36
C ARG A 556 -22.98 -12.32 32.37
N GLY A 557 -24.03 -11.49 32.26
CA GLY A 557 -24.40 -10.46 33.24
C GLY A 557 -25.07 -10.98 34.51
N GLY A 558 -25.25 -12.30 34.66
CA GLY A 558 -25.83 -12.96 35.84
C GLY A 558 -27.36 -13.09 35.82
N PHE A 559 -28.04 -12.80 34.71
CA PHE A 559 -29.48 -13.08 34.61
C PHE A 559 -29.74 -14.59 34.54
N ASP A 560 -30.85 -15.03 35.14
CA ASP A 560 -31.46 -16.33 34.87
C ASP A 560 -32.28 -16.21 33.58
N VAL A 561 -31.73 -16.71 32.48
CA VAL A 561 -32.29 -16.51 31.13
C VAL A 561 -32.93 -17.78 30.61
N THR A 562 -34.20 -17.68 30.20
CA THR A 562 -34.89 -18.75 29.47
C THR A 562 -35.24 -18.31 28.05
N VAL A 563 -34.80 -19.08 27.06
CA VAL A 563 -35.10 -18.87 25.64
C VAL A 563 -36.22 -19.82 25.22
N PHE A 564 -37.29 -19.27 24.64
CA PHE A 564 -38.43 -20.02 24.12
C PHE A 564 -38.42 -20.01 22.60
N ASP A 565 -38.47 -21.18 21.94
CA ASP A 565 -38.59 -21.27 20.48
C ASP A 565 -39.71 -22.23 20.08
N LYS A 566 -40.42 -21.88 19.01
CA LYS A 566 -41.50 -22.69 18.44
C LYS A 566 -41.02 -23.89 17.65
N ASN A 567 -39.80 -23.84 17.13
CA ASN A 567 -39.18 -24.92 16.37
C ASN A 567 -38.62 -25.96 17.36
N ASP A 568 -38.50 -27.20 16.91
CA ASP A 568 -38.03 -28.31 17.74
C ASP A 568 -36.52 -28.22 18.05
N GLU A 569 -35.77 -27.46 17.24
CA GLU A 569 -34.33 -27.28 17.41
C GLU A 569 -33.95 -25.78 17.31
N PRO A 570 -32.96 -25.32 18.10
CA PRO A 570 -32.49 -23.94 18.08
C PRO A 570 -31.64 -23.61 16.83
N GLY A 571 -31.43 -22.32 16.57
CA GLY A 571 -30.65 -21.80 15.44
C GLY A 571 -31.49 -21.01 14.42
N GLY A 572 -32.81 -21.01 14.54
CA GLY A 572 -33.71 -20.21 13.70
C GLY A 572 -33.51 -20.44 12.20
N LEU A 573 -33.33 -19.36 11.43
CA LEU A 573 -33.08 -19.46 9.97
C LEU A 573 -31.73 -20.07 9.62
N VAL A 574 -30.74 -20.05 10.52
CA VAL A 574 -29.46 -20.73 10.28
C VAL A 574 -29.70 -22.24 10.19
N ARG A 575 -30.49 -22.81 11.11
CA ARG A 575 -30.87 -24.23 11.08
C ARG A 575 -31.86 -24.55 9.96
N THR A 576 -33.02 -23.92 9.98
CA THR A 576 -34.13 -24.27 9.07
C THR A 576 -33.87 -23.93 7.60
N PHE A 577 -33.01 -22.94 7.30
CA PHE A 577 -32.72 -22.53 5.92
C PHE A 577 -31.28 -22.80 5.50
N LEU A 578 -30.27 -22.30 6.23
CA LEU A 578 -28.87 -22.46 5.80
C LEU A 578 -28.36 -23.90 5.97
N CYS A 579 -28.77 -24.60 7.03
CA CYS A 579 -28.47 -26.02 7.24
C CYS A 579 -29.41 -26.92 6.42
N GLU A 580 -30.68 -27.03 6.80
CA GLU A 580 -31.59 -28.05 6.25
C GLU A 580 -31.89 -27.88 4.76
N LYS A 581 -32.04 -26.62 4.30
CA LYS A 581 -32.44 -26.35 2.91
C LYS A 581 -31.27 -26.07 1.97
N LYS A 582 -30.20 -25.45 2.46
CA LYS A 582 -29.05 -25.03 1.64
C LYS A 582 -27.80 -25.90 1.83
N GLY A 583 -27.68 -26.64 2.93
CA GLY A 583 -26.51 -27.47 3.22
C GLY A 583 -25.20 -26.68 3.36
N GLN A 584 -25.28 -25.40 3.77
CA GLN A 584 -24.11 -24.51 3.87
C GLN A 584 -23.39 -24.59 5.21
N ILE A 585 -24.03 -25.18 6.23
CA ILE A 585 -23.51 -25.40 7.57
C ILE A 585 -24.07 -26.72 8.09
N SER A 586 -23.30 -27.44 8.90
CA SER A 586 -23.75 -28.70 9.48
C SER A 586 -24.60 -28.47 10.74
N PRO A 587 -25.52 -29.40 11.07
CA PRO A 587 -26.25 -29.36 12.33
C PRO A 587 -25.30 -29.27 13.53
N GLU A 588 -24.23 -30.05 13.52
CA GLU A 588 -23.28 -30.14 14.63
C GLU A 588 -22.56 -28.83 14.90
N ALA A 589 -22.30 -28.01 13.87
CA ALA A 589 -21.73 -26.68 14.04
C ALA A 589 -22.67 -25.76 14.81
N ILE A 590 -23.98 -25.80 14.50
CA ILE A 590 -25.01 -25.03 15.21
C ILE A 590 -25.15 -25.54 16.65
N ASP A 591 -25.13 -26.85 16.84
CA ASP A 591 -25.29 -27.47 18.16
C ASP A 591 -24.13 -27.15 19.09
N ARG A 592 -22.90 -27.02 18.56
CA ARG A 592 -21.74 -26.57 19.34
C ARG A 592 -21.86 -25.12 19.79
N ASP A 593 -22.35 -24.22 18.94
CA ASP A 593 -22.64 -22.84 19.33
C ASP A 593 -23.70 -22.80 20.44
N VAL A 594 -24.77 -23.57 20.31
CA VAL A 594 -25.85 -23.67 21.30
C VAL A 594 -25.32 -24.24 22.63
N ALA A 595 -24.49 -25.28 22.58
CA ALA A 595 -23.90 -25.87 23.78
C ALA A 595 -22.99 -24.89 24.55
N LEU A 596 -22.27 -24.00 23.86
CA LEU A 596 -21.51 -22.92 24.51
C LEU A 596 -22.44 -21.96 25.27
N ILE A 597 -23.61 -21.68 24.71
CA ILE A 597 -24.62 -20.80 25.31
C ILE A 597 -25.30 -21.45 26.51
N GLU A 598 -25.68 -22.74 26.41
CA GLU A 598 -26.23 -23.49 27.55
C GLU A 598 -25.20 -23.63 28.68
N LYS A 599 -23.92 -23.83 28.33
CA LYS A 599 -22.82 -23.89 29.31
C LYS A 599 -22.63 -22.56 30.06
N MET A 600 -23.01 -21.45 29.46
CA MET A 600 -23.05 -20.12 30.10
C MET A 600 -24.25 -19.95 31.06
N GLY A 601 -25.15 -20.93 31.13
CA GLY A 601 -26.30 -20.94 32.05
C GLY A 601 -27.64 -20.56 31.43
N VAL A 602 -27.73 -20.48 30.10
CA VAL A 602 -29.00 -20.22 29.40
C VAL A 602 -29.83 -21.50 29.35
N HIS A 603 -31.13 -21.39 29.65
CA HIS A 603 -32.09 -22.49 29.54
C HIS A 603 -32.89 -22.40 28.25
N LEU A 604 -32.87 -23.45 27.42
CA LEU A 604 -33.62 -23.50 26.17
C LEU A 604 -34.90 -24.34 26.32
N VAL A 605 -36.03 -23.78 25.87
CA VAL A 605 -37.34 -24.43 25.80
C VAL A 605 -37.82 -24.39 24.36
N VAL A 606 -37.54 -25.48 23.63
CA VAL A 606 -37.88 -25.68 22.21
C VAL A 606 -39.24 -26.35 22.05
N GLY A 607 -39.81 -26.30 20.83
CA GLY A 607 -41.14 -26.80 20.52
C GLY A 607 -42.28 -26.04 21.23
N LYS A 608 -41.99 -24.88 21.85
CA LYS A 608 -42.95 -24.07 22.59
C LYS A 608 -43.07 -22.68 21.97
N ALA A 609 -44.16 -22.48 21.23
CA ALA A 609 -44.58 -21.15 20.82
C ALA A 609 -45.19 -20.40 22.03
N ILE A 610 -44.87 -19.11 22.17
CA ILE A 610 -45.52 -18.23 23.14
C ILE A 610 -46.78 -17.65 22.49
N ALA A 611 -47.95 -17.99 23.05
CA ALA A 611 -49.25 -17.57 22.54
C ALA A 611 -49.68 -16.20 23.10
N SER A 612 -49.26 -15.84 24.31
CA SER A 612 -49.42 -14.49 24.86
C SER A 612 -48.30 -14.13 25.84
N LEU A 613 -48.09 -12.82 26.08
CA LEU A 613 -47.12 -12.35 27.06
C LEU A 613 -47.48 -12.74 28.51
N ASP A 614 -48.74 -13.10 28.77
CA ASP A 614 -49.16 -13.58 30.09
C ASP A 614 -48.48 -14.90 30.49
N GLU A 615 -47.99 -15.67 29.53
CA GLU A 615 -47.19 -16.88 29.79
C GLU A 615 -45.82 -16.57 30.38
N LEU A 616 -45.36 -15.33 30.26
CA LEU A 616 -44.06 -14.84 30.70
C LEU A 616 -44.19 -13.93 31.94
N GLN A 617 -45.31 -14.01 32.64
CA GLN A 617 -45.49 -13.35 33.93
C GLN A 617 -44.44 -13.87 34.93
N GLY A 618 -43.67 -12.96 35.52
CA GLY A 618 -42.60 -13.27 36.47
C GLY A 618 -41.17 -13.20 35.93
N TYR A 619 -40.99 -12.84 34.65
CA TYR A 619 -39.70 -12.37 34.13
C TYR A 619 -39.60 -10.85 34.27
N ASP A 620 -38.43 -10.35 34.64
CA ASP A 620 -38.18 -8.91 34.77
C ASP A 620 -38.00 -8.24 33.40
N VAL A 621 -37.53 -9.01 32.41
CA VAL A 621 -37.24 -8.54 31.06
C VAL A 621 -37.74 -9.56 30.04
N ILE A 622 -38.38 -9.08 28.98
CA ILE A 622 -38.84 -9.91 27.86
C ILE A 622 -38.31 -9.32 26.56
N LEU A 623 -37.56 -10.14 25.80
CA LEU A 623 -37.09 -9.80 24.46
C LEU A 623 -37.77 -10.68 23.41
N ALA A 624 -38.11 -10.09 22.27
CA ALA A 624 -38.64 -10.80 21.11
C ALA A 624 -37.64 -10.78 19.95
N ALA A 625 -37.11 -11.96 19.63
CA ALA A 625 -36.23 -12.26 18.51
C ALA A 625 -36.93 -13.19 17.49
N CYS A 626 -38.22 -12.96 17.24
CA CYS A 626 -39.10 -13.86 16.49
C CYS A 626 -38.90 -13.84 14.96
N GLY A 627 -37.97 -13.04 14.45
CA GLY A 627 -37.72 -12.82 13.02
C GLY A 627 -38.76 -11.94 12.31
N VAL A 628 -38.58 -11.72 11.00
CA VAL A 628 -39.33 -10.73 10.18
C VAL A 628 -40.86 -10.86 10.24
N LYS A 629 -41.37 -12.10 10.37
CA LYS A 629 -42.81 -12.39 10.43
C LYS A 629 -43.21 -13.01 11.75
N GLY A 630 -42.38 -12.82 12.77
CA GLY A 630 -42.60 -13.34 14.11
C GLY A 630 -43.90 -12.82 14.71
N LYS A 631 -44.70 -13.73 15.26
CA LYS A 631 -45.92 -13.42 15.98
C LYS A 631 -45.86 -14.01 17.38
N ILE A 632 -46.54 -13.35 18.31
CA ILE A 632 -46.86 -13.89 19.64
C ILE A 632 -48.38 -14.06 19.63
N GLY A 633 -48.83 -15.31 19.61
CA GLY A 633 -50.19 -15.65 19.19
C GLY A 633 -50.47 -15.19 17.76
N ASP A 634 -51.55 -14.43 17.57
CA ASP A 634 -51.94 -13.89 16.26
C ASP A 634 -51.36 -12.51 15.94
N THR A 635 -50.75 -11.85 16.94
CA THR A 635 -50.27 -10.47 16.87
C THR A 635 -48.81 -10.45 16.43
N PRO A 636 -48.44 -9.67 15.39
CA PRO A 636 -47.03 -9.41 15.08
C PRO A 636 -46.31 -8.88 16.32
N ALA A 637 -45.12 -9.41 16.63
CA ALA A 637 -44.37 -8.97 17.81
C ALA A 637 -44.14 -7.44 17.79
N SER A 638 -43.91 -6.87 16.60
CA SER A 638 -43.77 -5.42 16.33
C SER A 638 -44.98 -4.56 16.65
N ALA A 639 -46.14 -5.14 16.86
CA ALA A 639 -47.37 -4.42 17.18
C ALA A 639 -47.72 -4.46 18.68
N ILE A 640 -46.89 -5.11 19.51
CA ILE A 640 -47.13 -5.25 20.95
C ILE A 640 -46.40 -4.14 21.69
N ASP A 641 -47.17 -3.29 22.37
CA ASP A 641 -46.63 -2.14 23.10
C ASP A 641 -45.76 -2.59 24.29
N GLY A 642 -44.66 -1.88 24.52
CA GLY A 642 -43.70 -2.16 25.61
C GLY A 642 -42.80 -3.39 25.42
N LEU A 643 -42.89 -4.13 24.31
CA LEU A 643 -42.05 -5.29 24.03
C LEU A 643 -40.73 -4.88 23.35
N THR A 644 -39.60 -5.37 23.87
CA THR A 644 -38.29 -5.12 23.23
C THR A 644 -38.08 -6.08 22.07
N ILE A 645 -37.83 -5.57 20.87
CA ILE A 645 -37.73 -6.37 19.64
C ILE A 645 -36.33 -6.23 19.06
N ILE A 646 -35.75 -7.36 18.67
CA ILE A 646 -34.37 -7.43 18.17
C ILE A 646 -34.26 -8.27 16.89
N GLY A 647 -33.14 -8.10 16.19
CA GLY A 647 -32.76 -8.76 14.95
C GLY A 647 -33.68 -8.42 13.79
N ASP A 648 -33.95 -9.42 12.96
CA ASP A 648 -34.83 -9.32 11.79
C ASP A 648 -36.25 -8.81 12.09
N GLY A 649 -36.73 -8.94 13.33
CA GLY A 649 -38.02 -8.37 13.74
C GLY A 649 -37.98 -6.84 13.86
N HIS A 650 -36.81 -6.27 14.14
CA HIS A 650 -36.56 -4.84 14.26
C HIS A 650 -36.23 -4.22 12.89
N TYR A 651 -35.32 -4.82 12.13
CA TYR A 651 -34.77 -4.23 10.90
C TYR A 651 -35.40 -4.77 9.60
N GLY A 652 -36.18 -5.86 9.66
CA GLY A 652 -36.67 -6.56 8.47
C GLY A 652 -35.68 -7.58 7.90
N LYS A 653 -35.98 -8.14 6.72
CA LYS A 653 -35.32 -9.33 6.13
C LYS A 653 -33.87 -9.12 5.67
N THR A 654 -33.26 -7.99 5.97
CA THR A 654 -31.97 -7.57 5.41
C THR A 654 -30.79 -7.75 6.36
N THR A 655 -31.01 -8.21 7.59
CA THR A 655 -29.96 -8.38 8.61
C THR A 655 -29.16 -9.66 8.38
N SER A 656 -27.84 -9.55 8.33
CA SER A 656 -26.92 -10.71 8.31
C SER A 656 -26.82 -11.38 9.70
N VAL A 657 -26.31 -12.61 9.76
CA VAL A 657 -26.13 -13.35 11.03
C VAL A 657 -25.34 -12.53 12.05
N VAL A 658 -24.26 -11.87 11.62
CA VAL A 658 -23.39 -11.10 12.52
C VAL A 658 -24.05 -9.79 13.00
N GLU A 659 -24.88 -9.15 12.18
CA GLU A 659 -25.68 -7.99 12.61
C GLU A 659 -26.76 -8.39 13.61
N CYS A 660 -27.37 -9.58 13.45
CA CYS A 660 -28.29 -10.12 14.45
C CYS A 660 -27.59 -10.36 15.80
N ILE A 661 -26.36 -10.88 15.78
CA ILE A 661 -25.55 -11.06 17.00
C ILE A 661 -25.29 -9.70 17.66
N ALA A 662 -24.86 -8.71 16.87
CA ALA A 662 -24.58 -7.36 17.35
C ALA A 662 -25.82 -6.70 17.99
N ASP A 663 -27.00 -6.89 17.39
CA ASP A 663 -28.24 -6.33 17.94
C ASP A 663 -28.64 -7.03 19.25
N GLY A 664 -28.47 -8.35 19.34
CA GLY A 664 -28.67 -9.08 20.59
C GLY A 664 -27.73 -8.61 21.71
N GLN A 665 -26.46 -8.34 21.39
CA GLN A 665 -25.49 -7.79 22.34
C GLN A 665 -25.90 -6.39 22.80
N LYS A 666 -26.24 -5.48 21.87
CA LYS A 666 -26.68 -4.11 22.19
C LYS A 666 -27.91 -4.11 23.11
N ALA A 667 -28.86 -5.00 22.87
CA ALA A 667 -30.04 -5.13 23.72
C ALA A 667 -29.67 -5.60 25.13
N ALA A 668 -28.79 -6.60 25.26
CA ALA A 668 -28.28 -7.05 26.56
C ALA A 668 -27.56 -5.92 27.32
N GLU A 669 -26.71 -5.14 26.65
CA GLU A 669 -26.01 -3.99 27.25
C GLU A 669 -26.97 -2.91 27.74
N ALA A 670 -28.00 -2.60 26.94
CA ALA A 670 -29.03 -1.65 27.33
C ALA A 670 -29.80 -2.10 28.58
N ILE A 671 -30.09 -3.40 28.70
CA ILE A 671 -30.77 -4.00 29.86
C ILE A 671 -29.88 -4.02 31.09
N LEU A 672 -28.60 -4.38 30.92
CA LEU A 672 -27.63 -4.49 32.00
C LEU A 672 -27.15 -3.12 32.49
N GLY A 673 -27.22 -2.09 31.63
CA GLY A 673 -26.69 -0.75 31.91
C GLY A 673 -25.15 -0.68 31.90
N GLN A 674 -24.49 -1.65 31.28
CA GLN A 674 -23.04 -1.76 31.18
C GLN A 674 -22.64 -2.53 29.92
N LEU A 675 -21.39 -2.37 29.49
CA LEU A 675 -20.81 -3.15 28.39
C LEU A 675 -20.74 -4.65 28.76
N THR A 676 -20.97 -5.50 27.77
CA THR A 676 -20.98 -6.97 27.95
C THR A 676 -19.72 -7.66 27.44
N SER A 677 -18.84 -6.89 26.79
CA SER A 677 -17.57 -7.34 26.23
C SER A 677 -16.46 -6.34 26.54
N VAL A 678 -15.22 -6.82 26.56
CA VAL A 678 -14.01 -5.98 26.62
C VAL A 678 -13.22 -6.12 25.33
N ASP A 679 -12.61 -5.03 24.87
CA ASP A 679 -11.68 -5.08 23.75
C ASP A 679 -10.39 -5.76 24.19
N THR A 680 -10.00 -6.82 23.48
CA THR A 680 -8.73 -7.51 23.73
C THR A 680 -7.70 -7.11 22.70
N LEU A 681 -6.72 -6.32 23.12
CA LEU A 681 -5.54 -5.98 22.33
C LEU A 681 -4.38 -6.87 22.76
N ILE A 682 -3.85 -7.65 21.81
CA ILE A 682 -2.58 -8.34 21.94
C ILE A 682 -1.57 -7.54 21.12
N PRO A 683 -0.62 -6.83 21.77
CA PRO A 683 0.42 -6.12 21.04
C PRO A 683 1.18 -7.09 20.14
N ALA A 684 1.24 -6.78 18.85
CA ALA A 684 2.02 -7.56 17.90
C ALA A 684 3.52 -7.38 18.15
N ASP A 685 4.32 -8.40 17.84
CA ASP A 685 5.75 -8.19 17.64
C ASP A 685 5.94 -7.36 16.35
N VAL A 686 6.37 -6.11 16.52
CA VAL A 686 6.55 -5.18 15.40
C VAL A 686 7.54 -5.71 14.36
N ASN A 687 8.56 -6.46 14.77
CA ASN A 687 9.54 -7.03 13.84
C ASN A 687 8.93 -8.17 13.01
N ASP A 688 8.07 -9.00 13.63
CA ASP A 688 7.31 -10.02 12.92
C ASP A 688 6.34 -9.38 11.90
N VAL A 689 5.70 -8.25 12.26
CA VAL A 689 4.89 -7.48 11.32
C VAL A 689 5.73 -6.92 10.16
N TYR A 690 6.87 -6.27 10.44
CA TYR A 690 7.76 -5.74 9.39
C TYR A 690 8.27 -6.85 8.47
N SER A 691 8.57 -8.04 8.98
CA SER A 691 9.05 -9.18 8.18
C SER A 691 8.06 -9.68 7.11
N ARG A 692 6.76 -9.37 7.28
CA ARG A 692 5.68 -9.75 6.35
C ARG A 692 5.24 -8.59 5.44
N ARG A 693 5.68 -7.37 5.71
CA ARG A 693 5.37 -6.19 4.90
C ARG A 693 6.14 -6.24 3.59
N GLY A 694 5.55 -5.73 2.51
CA GLY A 694 6.19 -5.77 1.19
C GLY A 694 6.18 -7.13 0.50
N LEU A 695 5.69 -8.21 1.12
CA LEU A 695 5.55 -9.51 0.48
C LEU A 695 4.17 -9.66 -0.17
N LEU A 696 4.14 -9.98 -1.47
CA LEU A 696 2.95 -10.39 -2.21
C LEU A 696 2.80 -11.90 -2.09
N GLU A 697 1.76 -12.37 -1.41
CA GLU A 697 1.56 -13.79 -1.16
C GLU A 697 0.06 -14.13 -1.20
N ALA A 698 -0.29 -15.20 -1.90
CA ALA A 698 -1.67 -15.70 -1.93
C ALA A 698 -2.08 -16.23 -0.54
N ALA A 699 -3.38 -16.20 -0.25
CA ALA A 699 -3.88 -16.86 0.94
C ALA A 699 -3.58 -18.38 0.88
N PRO A 700 -3.15 -19.02 1.99
CA PRO A 700 -2.97 -20.46 1.99
C PRO A 700 -4.30 -21.15 1.68
N GLU A 701 -4.30 -22.22 0.89
CA GLU A 701 -5.55 -22.91 0.50
C GLU A 701 -6.25 -23.57 1.70
N THR A 702 -5.46 -24.06 2.65
CA THR A 702 -5.95 -24.73 3.87
C THR A 702 -5.13 -24.31 5.09
N GLY A 703 -5.65 -24.54 6.29
CA GLY A 703 -4.95 -24.24 7.53
C GLY A 703 -5.00 -22.77 7.95
N CYS A 704 -4.12 -22.40 8.89
CA CYS A 704 -4.05 -21.05 9.44
C CYS A 704 -3.47 -20.08 8.41
N ASP A 705 -4.09 -18.91 8.26
CA ASP A 705 -3.48 -17.79 7.57
C ASP A 705 -2.75 -16.88 8.57
N GLY A 706 -1.42 -16.84 8.47
CA GLY A 706 -0.53 -16.06 9.35
C GLY A 706 -0.11 -14.71 8.77
N ARG A 707 -0.70 -14.24 7.66
CA ARG A 707 -0.26 -13.01 6.96
C ARG A 707 -0.82 -11.70 7.53
N CYS A 708 -1.41 -11.73 8.74
CA CYS A 708 -1.99 -10.54 9.38
C CYS A 708 -0.94 -9.43 9.54
N LEU A 709 -1.29 -8.20 9.18
CA LEU A 709 -0.40 -7.03 9.25
C LEU A 709 -0.62 -6.17 10.51
N HIS A 710 -1.50 -6.58 11.44
CA HIS A 710 -1.77 -5.87 12.70
C HIS A 710 -1.94 -4.36 12.52
N CYS A 711 -2.88 -3.95 11.67
CA CYS A 711 -3.07 -2.53 11.32
C CYS A 711 -3.48 -1.63 12.51
N ASP A 712 -3.91 -2.23 13.61
CA ASP A 712 -4.16 -1.64 14.93
C ASP A 712 -2.88 -1.42 15.77
N SER A 713 -1.80 -2.15 15.48
CA SER A 713 -0.49 -1.96 16.13
C SER A 713 0.50 -1.21 15.24
N VAL A 714 0.62 -1.62 13.97
CA VAL A 714 1.50 -1.00 12.97
C VAL A 714 0.63 -0.70 11.75
N CYS A 715 0.29 0.57 11.53
CA CYS A 715 -0.47 0.98 10.34
C CYS A 715 0.50 1.39 9.22
N GLU A 716 1.15 2.54 9.38
CA GLU A 716 2.22 3.08 8.51
C GLU A 716 1.93 3.12 7.00
N ALA A 717 0.69 2.86 6.57
CA ALA A 717 0.34 2.78 5.16
C ALA A 717 0.70 4.08 4.42
N CYS A 718 0.54 5.23 5.07
CA CYS A 718 0.91 6.52 4.50
C CYS A 718 2.42 6.76 4.35
N VAL A 719 3.26 6.06 5.14
CA VAL A 719 4.72 6.09 5.06
C VAL A 719 5.17 5.24 3.87
N GLU A 720 4.67 4.01 3.79
CA GLU A 720 5.03 3.06 2.73
C GLU A 720 4.68 3.55 1.33
N VAL A 721 3.47 4.10 1.16
CA VAL A 721 2.95 4.49 -0.16
C VAL A 721 3.35 5.90 -0.57
N CYS A 722 4.08 6.63 0.28
CA CYS A 722 4.51 7.98 -0.04
C CYS A 722 5.73 7.93 -0.97
N PRO A 723 5.59 8.32 -2.25
CA PRO A 723 6.70 8.19 -3.19
C PRO A 723 7.78 9.25 -2.97
N ASN A 724 7.58 10.22 -2.06
CA ASN A 724 8.59 11.24 -1.71
C ASN A 724 9.09 11.08 -0.27
N ARG A 725 8.60 10.07 0.48
CA ARG A 725 8.90 9.85 1.89
C ARG A 725 8.56 11.03 2.82
N ALA A 726 7.55 11.82 2.44
CA ALA A 726 7.07 12.97 3.20
C ALA A 726 6.24 12.59 4.45
N ASN A 727 5.92 11.31 4.66
CA ASN A 727 5.38 10.81 5.91
C ASN A 727 6.44 9.92 6.56
N VAL A 728 6.76 10.17 7.83
CA VAL A 728 7.79 9.44 8.58
C VAL A 728 7.16 8.88 9.85
N ALA A 729 7.37 7.60 10.13
CA ALA A 729 7.02 7.00 11.40
C ALA A 729 8.08 7.36 12.45
N ILE A 730 7.66 7.93 13.58
CA ILE A 730 8.55 8.35 14.66
C ILE A 730 8.14 7.74 16.00
N ALA A 731 9.11 7.29 16.80
CA ALA A 731 8.85 6.72 18.12
C ALA A 731 8.74 7.84 19.18
N VAL A 732 7.53 8.11 19.67
CA VAL A 732 7.28 9.18 20.66
C VAL A 732 7.07 8.54 22.04
N PRO A 733 7.86 8.90 23.08
CA PRO A 733 7.87 8.18 24.37
C PRO A 733 6.52 7.98 25.09
N VAL A 734 5.55 8.86 24.86
CA VAL A 734 4.22 8.80 25.51
C VAL A 734 3.20 7.96 24.72
N HIS A 735 3.57 7.47 23.54
CA HIS A 735 2.72 6.65 22.69
C HIS A 735 3.25 5.22 22.60
N MET A 736 2.34 4.26 22.60
CA MET A 736 2.68 2.84 22.41
C MET A 736 3.07 2.56 20.96
N GLN A 737 2.33 3.14 20.01
CA GLN A 737 2.60 3.04 18.58
C GLN A 737 3.48 4.21 18.11
N ALA A 738 4.31 3.96 17.09
CA ALA A 738 5.01 5.02 16.38
C ALA A 738 4.01 6.02 15.80
N GLN A 739 4.28 7.32 15.86
CA GLN A 739 3.40 8.37 15.39
C GLN A 739 3.81 8.83 13.99
N ILE A 740 2.89 9.44 13.23
CA ILE A 740 3.17 9.87 11.86
C ILE A 740 3.49 11.36 11.84
N LEU A 741 4.73 11.70 11.53
CA LEU A 741 5.15 13.05 11.17
C LEU A 741 4.95 13.27 9.67
N HIS A 742 4.30 14.36 9.28
CA HIS A 742 4.31 14.84 7.91
C HIS A 742 5.43 15.88 7.72
N VAL A 743 6.17 15.83 6.63
CA VAL A 743 7.27 16.74 6.30
C VAL A 743 6.90 17.52 5.04
N ASP A 744 6.50 18.79 5.21
CA ASP A 744 5.87 19.60 4.16
C ASP A 744 6.78 19.75 2.94
N TYR A 745 8.05 20.11 3.19
CA TYR A 745 9.02 20.38 2.13
C TYR A 745 9.44 19.15 1.30
N MET A 746 8.99 17.94 1.68
CA MET A 746 9.18 16.72 0.88
C MET A 746 7.90 16.36 0.11
N CYS A 747 6.76 16.97 0.43
CA CYS A 747 5.47 16.63 -0.15
C CYS A 747 5.20 17.43 -1.43
N ASN A 748 4.66 16.75 -2.44
CA ASN A 748 4.14 17.35 -3.67
C ASN A 748 2.61 17.16 -3.79
N GLU A 749 1.94 16.90 -2.67
CA GLU A 749 0.49 16.66 -2.62
C GLU A 749 -0.05 15.60 -3.60
N CYS A 750 0.75 14.58 -3.97
CA CYS A 750 0.31 13.59 -4.96
C CYS A 750 -0.99 12.86 -4.59
N GLY A 751 -1.37 12.87 -3.31
CA GLY A 751 -2.61 12.29 -2.80
C GLY A 751 -2.57 10.79 -2.57
N ASN A 752 -1.48 10.11 -2.92
CA ASN A 752 -1.42 8.66 -2.83
C ASN A 752 -1.59 8.13 -1.39
N CYS A 753 -1.06 8.84 -0.39
CA CYS A 753 -1.29 8.48 1.02
C CYS A 753 -2.77 8.59 1.44
N ARG A 754 -3.56 9.50 0.84
CA ARG A 754 -5.01 9.59 1.05
C ARG A 754 -5.71 8.36 0.47
N THR A 755 -5.29 7.88 -0.69
CA THR A 755 -5.83 6.66 -1.32
C THR A 755 -5.80 5.48 -0.37
N PHE A 756 -4.68 5.29 0.36
CA PHE A 756 -4.48 4.14 1.23
C PHE A 756 -4.90 4.30 2.69
N CYS A 757 -5.06 5.54 3.17
CA CYS A 757 -5.54 5.81 4.51
C CYS A 757 -6.95 5.20 4.73
N PRO A 758 -7.17 4.40 5.79
CA PRO A 758 -8.49 3.84 6.10
C PRO A 758 -9.46 4.86 6.72
N TRP A 759 -9.00 6.09 6.99
CA TRP A 759 -9.84 7.17 7.48
C TRP A 759 -10.44 8.00 6.33
N GLY A 760 -11.44 8.81 6.65
CA GLY A 760 -12.03 9.77 5.72
C GLY A 760 -11.08 10.92 5.31
N GLY A 761 -10.02 11.14 6.09
CA GLY A 761 -9.01 12.18 5.90
C GLY A 761 -7.86 11.83 4.94
N ALA A 762 -6.88 12.73 4.89
CA ALA A 762 -5.69 12.72 4.05
C ALA A 762 -4.44 12.95 4.91
N PRO A 763 -3.52 11.96 5.02
CA PRO A 763 -2.33 12.09 5.88
C PRO A 763 -1.48 13.32 5.61
N TYR A 764 -1.29 13.69 4.35
CA TYR A 764 -0.53 14.89 3.97
C TYR A 764 -1.19 16.23 4.39
N LYS A 765 -2.45 16.22 4.85
CA LYS A 765 -3.16 17.42 5.34
C LYS A 765 -3.43 17.38 6.84
N ASP A 766 -3.79 16.21 7.35
CA ASP A 766 -4.30 16.09 8.72
C ASP A 766 -3.23 15.69 9.75
N LYS A 767 -2.06 15.21 9.30
CA LYS A 767 -0.96 14.84 10.21
C LYS A 767 -0.15 16.05 10.63
N PHE A 768 0.37 15.97 11.86
CA PHE A 768 1.17 17.04 12.43
C PHE A 768 2.40 17.26 11.55
N THR A 769 2.55 18.48 11.07
CA THR A 769 3.43 18.82 9.96
C THR A 769 4.69 19.52 10.46
N LEU A 770 5.85 19.07 10.02
CA LEU A 770 7.12 19.78 10.15
C LEU A 770 7.30 20.68 8.91
N PHE A 771 7.44 21.97 9.15
CA PHE A 771 7.73 22.98 8.14
C PHE A 771 9.22 23.30 8.10
N ALA A 772 9.74 23.62 6.92
CA ALA A 772 11.14 23.99 6.75
C ALA A 772 11.45 25.36 7.36
N ASN A 773 10.54 26.31 7.18
CA ASN A 773 10.71 27.70 7.60
C ASN A 773 9.36 28.33 7.99
N GLU A 774 9.41 29.56 8.48
CA GLU A 774 8.23 30.31 8.92
C GLU A 774 7.26 30.62 7.78
N GLU A 775 7.78 30.89 6.58
CA GLU A 775 6.97 31.19 5.40
C GLU A 775 6.11 29.98 4.98
N ASP A 776 6.66 28.77 5.03
CA ASP A 776 5.92 27.53 4.73
C ASP A 776 4.83 27.26 5.77
N LEU A 777 5.10 27.55 7.05
CA LEU A 777 4.10 27.48 8.11
C LEU A 777 2.96 28.46 7.77
N GLU A 778 3.27 29.73 7.52
CA GLU A 778 2.28 30.79 7.26
C GLU A 778 1.40 30.53 6.02
N HIS A 779 1.96 29.95 4.95
CA HIS A 779 1.24 29.59 3.72
C HIS A 779 0.55 28.21 3.76
N SER A 780 0.55 27.55 4.90
CA SER A 780 -0.17 26.29 5.11
C SER A 780 -1.40 26.47 5.99
N ASP A 781 -2.35 25.55 5.86
CA ASP A 781 -3.46 25.40 6.83
C ASP A 781 -3.23 24.20 7.75
N ASN A 782 -2.19 23.40 7.51
CA ASN A 782 -1.89 22.23 8.31
C ASN A 782 -1.51 22.63 9.74
N GLN A 783 -1.92 21.81 10.70
CA GLN A 783 -1.39 21.85 12.06
C GLN A 783 0.02 21.31 12.08
N GLY A 784 0.93 22.00 12.77
CA GLY A 784 2.34 21.69 12.66
C GLY A 784 3.24 22.72 13.33
N PHE A 785 4.54 22.60 13.10
CA PHE A 785 5.53 23.47 13.68
C PHE A 785 6.75 23.68 12.79
N VAL A 786 7.47 24.77 13.07
CA VAL A 786 8.78 25.09 12.52
C VAL A 786 9.74 25.35 13.68
N VAL A 787 10.98 24.89 13.53
CA VAL A 787 12.08 25.20 14.45
C VAL A 787 12.80 26.43 13.91
N ILE A 788 12.73 27.55 14.63
CA ILE A 788 13.32 28.84 14.24
C ILE A 788 14.78 28.93 14.71
N ASP A 789 15.05 28.50 15.95
CA ASP A 789 16.41 28.41 16.48
C ASP A 789 16.59 27.07 17.19
N LYS A 790 17.42 26.22 16.59
CA LYS A 790 17.74 24.89 17.13
C LYS A 790 18.52 24.96 18.44
N VAL A 791 19.34 25.98 18.64
CA VAL A 791 20.19 26.12 19.84
C VAL A 791 19.33 26.47 21.05
N SER A 792 18.45 27.45 20.91
CA SER A 792 17.52 27.81 21.98
C SER A 792 16.32 26.87 22.08
N GLY A 793 16.02 26.11 21.02
CA GLY A 793 14.78 25.33 20.89
C GLY A 793 13.56 26.20 20.62
N PHE A 794 13.74 27.40 20.05
CA PHE A 794 12.64 28.31 19.76
C PHE A 794 11.87 27.86 18.53
N CYS A 795 10.55 27.74 18.65
CA CYS A 795 9.67 27.21 17.63
C CYS A 795 8.43 28.09 17.45
N LYS A 796 7.82 28.00 16.26
CA LYS A 796 6.44 28.44 16.03
C LYS A 796 5.57 27.22 15.74
N VAL A 797 4.36 27.21 16.30
CA VAL A 797 3.43 26.08 16.22
C VAL A 797 2.06 26.59 15.80
N ARG A 798 1.44 25.95 14.81
CA ARG A 798 0.01 26.13 14.50
C ARG A 798 -0.80 25.00 15.13
N LEU A 799 -1.75 25.37 15.98
CA LEU A 799 -2.80 24.49 16.51
C LEU A 799 -4.14 25.21 16.43
N ASP A 800 -5.19 24.49 16.03
CA ASP A 800 -6.56 25.02 15.89
C ASP A 800 -6.65 26.33 15.07
N GLY A 801 -5.77 26.48 14.08
CA GLY A 801 -5.70 27.65 13.19
C GLY A 801 -4.89 28.84 13.76
N GLU A 802 -4.40 28.78 15.00
CA GLU A 802 -3.62 29.85 15.62
C GLU A 802 -2.12 29.53 15.63
N ILE A 803 -1.28 30.48 15.22
CA ILE A 803 0.18 30.39 15.33
C ILE A 803 0.64 30.98 16.67
N ARG A 804 1.41 30.20 17.42
CA ARG A 804 1.97 30.58 18.73
C ARG A 804 3.48 30.32 18.73
N SER A 805 4.20 31.10 19.53
CA SER A 805 5.64 30.90 19.73
C SER A 805 5.87 30.14 21.04
N THR A 806 6.82 29.21 21.03
CA THR A 806 7.17 28.40 22.20
C THR A 806 8.67 28.09 22.22
N THR A 807 9.17 27.61 23.36
CA THR A 807 10.55 27.13 23.48
C THR A 807 10.53 25.71 24.03
N LEU A 808 11.12 24.77 23.29
CA LEU A 808 11.21 23.36 23.68
C LEU A 808 11.90 23.20 25.04
N GLY A 809 11.42 22.26 25.87
CA GLY A 809 11.91 22.05 27.23
C GLY A 809 11.40 23.07 28.26
N THR A 810 10.56 24.03 27.87
CA THR A 810 9.86 24.92 28.80
C THR A 810 8.40 24.49 28.96
N ALA A 811 7.84 24.67 30.16
CA ALA A 811 6.43 24.43 30.39
C ALA A 811 5.60 25.52 29.69
N ASP A 812 4.74 25.09 28.76
CA ASP A 812 3.84 25.97 28.01
C ASP A 812 2.43 25.36 28.02
N GLU A 813 1.59 25.81 28.95
CA GLU A 813 0.22 25.31 29.11
C GLU A 813 -0.66 25.55 27.87
N ALA A 814 -0.24 26.42 26.95
CA ALA A 814 -0.99 26.71 25.72
C ALA A 814 -0.80 25.65 24.62
N ILE A 815 0.20 24.76 24.76
CA ILE A 815 0.46 23.66 23.84
C ILE A 815 0.32 22.34 24.63
N PRO A 816 -0.51 21.39 24.19
CA PRO A 816 -0.64 20.09 24.86
C PRO A 816 0.71 19.35 25.06
N GLU A 817 0.83 18.63 26.19
CA GLU A 817 2.08 17.95 26.58
C GLU A 817 2.52 16.87 25.60
N ASP A 818 1.58 16.14 25.01
CA ASP A 818 1.81 15.16 23.95
C ASP A 818 2.43 15.81 22.71
N ILE A 819 1.93 16.98 22.28
CA ILE A 819 2.47 17.74 21.15
C ILE A 819 3.86 18.29 21.46
N ARG A 820 4.09 18.83 22.66
CA ARG A 820 5.44 19.28 23.07
C ARG A 820 6.42 18.10 23.04
N THR A 821 6.03 16.95 23.59
CA THR A 821 6.85 15.73 23.60
C THR A 821 7.15 15.26 22.18
N PHE A 822 6.17 15.33 21.27
CA PHE A 822 6.36 15.03 19.85
C PHE A 822 7.41 15.94 19.21
N MET A 823 7.28 17.26 19.37
CA MET A 823 8.22 18.23 18.80
C MET A 823 9.63 18.06 19.36
N GLU A 824 9.77 17.83 20.67
CA GLU A 824 11.04 17.54 21.33
C GLU A 824 11.69 16.27 20.78
N THR A 825 10.89 15.22 20.59
CA THR A 825 11.34 13.95 19.99
C THR A 825 11.85 14.17 18.56
N VAL A 826 11.13 14.93 17.73
CA VAL A 826 11.58 15.26 16.37
C VAL A 826 12.92 15.99 16.41
N CYS A 827 13.09 16.97 17.29
CA CYS A 827 14.33 17.75 17.37
C CYS A 827 15.52 16.94 17.89
N ARG A 828 15.28 16.02 18.83
CA ARG A 828 16.30 15.20 19.48
C ARG A 828 16.73 14.02 18.60
N ASP A 829 15.77 13.21 18.16
CA ASP A 829 16.03 11.90 17.57
C ASP A 829 15.94 11.92 16.04
N TYR A 830 15.14 12.85 15.48
CA TYR A 830 14.91 13.00 14.04
C TYR A 830 15.45 14.34 13.50
N GLY A 831 16.44 14.93 14.19
CA GLY A 831 16.98 16.26 13.87
C GLY A 831 17.68 16.36 12.51
N TYR A 832 17.83 15.26 11.79
CA TYR A 832 18.24 15.20 10.38
C TYR A 832 17.14 15.67 9.41
N LEU A 833 15.87 15.68 9.83
CA LEU A 833 14.72 16.24 9.08
C LEU A 833 14.58 17.75 9.25
N LEU A 834 15.34 18.38 10.16
CA LEU A 834 15.35 19.83 10.29
C LEU A 834 16.31 20.40 9.24
N ILE A 835 15.78 21.13 8.25
CA ILE A 835 16.55 21.87 7.27
C ILE A 835 16.67 23.35 7.69
N GLU A 836 17.77 23.99 7.29
CA GLU A 836 18.13 25.38 7.65
C GLU A 836 17.79 26.37 6.53
#